data_AF-A0A8T5RBM3-F1
#
_entry.id   AF-A0A8T5RBM3-F1
#
_cell.length_a   1.000
_cell.length_b   1.000
_cell.length_c   1.000
_cell.angle_alpha   90.00
_cell.angle_beta   90.00
_cell.angle_gamma   90.00
#
_symmetry.space_group_name_H-M   'P 1'
#
loop_
_entity.id
_entity.type
_entity.pdbx_description
1 polymer ?
#
loop_
_entity_poly.entity_id
_entity_poly.type
_entity_poly.pdbx_seq_one_letter_code
_entity_poly.pdbx_strand_id
1 'polypeptide(L)'
;MTQIFLEYMNTLEEKNITQENLENIFKNLLEQLSIELDINPVINNIHIEKKESKIDNNDIFSLGINRNYQNSSLTLEISTQYEKFYPFILLREIYYCFLPIVICENRVISTFINQIVEINLKKHESYQEWSEIIKEKIIDYDFLDGQFDRLEKFLEIQTKDNDSPIKFFFRYVRKNLNILEDNTADFYDDLFNQFVFKTSKSMRDDDIIETLRILIEIFYRLNSYKALHEYKEYFSKLKDDGTIKTQLSLRKFVQNLRWIKNFTIISPSYKINHFQMGVIPFVLKLDFHPKLSKLKVRKIIEHFPFLQNVRISENGFSNQIIGYEILPEPYVEDFLSLLRKFQQYGYITQINCIKSDYIENNLNLNYFREYHNENILINKNHKNYNIQYEIGFSHNLGDKTSLYPLTLLDFLILDRIRYYSITGFGFEPNRDSIKQLKSDLMNEILSQAALIKNLKQKLKILHNNINLKEQFLYLLDFFKISGSFFIKGFLENIILLCEQVQDIISNNPQINNLYSFQYYLKQNDLSLFSQYIFSEKIKKSFIYNLIPLYFNNNSEFTKEVEKYEFFSTLFKLCFSLKIFSLKAIEKIAKIEDTAEIIYSKKQHKLNDMYESYKLQELTNEKIEKLIEKYLKNEIPLIKPILINTIPTTHFAKYHISLTVRDTTKSREKINKLKSYFPRFSLTRGHDLISNEKLNHIDIYFPNIEIKEKKKLISILKNVLGEDLLNIRRMFFHGFLFAYSLKDYYDFENNKFFYTRDLFEQYFLFVHNLFPKEVPKIKYNKKSDNKILFKKEKNLDKLVEVIQDRNSREQIDFSLQKIYQLSEFHNNLDKNLLKIENYKDLKKDGFFERYIKSIKIIPAFQNFGFSNYYLWFKPIDFNKIDTKLLFANTFLSLKYPIEVDKYTYSFLVSYLFPFRNPNDKYINWLTRSKQIIGEYFFFHIKKIFHILHFNYNLSSTGWNLDAKRFKNYTKNLLYKDNIEFQFPSIRKINLSTIRNDILGPSSKEFEELNKFFPYKSINIKSFLGRDSHHLIEPFHNLLSQNLIFPYIELKNLGFRERFYLFIPEISKLKQNLLVKIFSFFNYVFIYEIEGEFYIKGGKMVKTFENGLFIELILPDCEFSEFENAFFDIFKQMALKKYMILHDLVDGNILLKHTYGDLDLSKQYNPLMNLKWNKKDKIWMNHKLFDEKFNFLYPELKITKV
;
A
#
# COMPACT_ATOMS: atom_id res chain seq x y z
N MET A 1 -12.37 -23.63 21.18
CA MET A 1 -13.71 -24.17 21.42
C MET A 1 -13.65 -25.12 22.59
N THR A 2 -14.57 -25.00 23.53
CA THR A 2 -14.67 -25.86 24.70
C THR A 2 -14.93 -27.28 24.23
N GLN A 3 -14.16 -28.23 24.78
CA GLN A 3 -14.22 -29.63 24.38
C GLN A 3 -15.63 -30.24 24.56
N ILE A 4 -16.35 -29.73 25.56
CA ILE A 4 -17.74 -30.10 25.91
C ILE A 4 -18.73 -29.72 24.79
N PHE A 5 -18.57 -28.55 24.16
CA PHE A 5 -19.42 -28.08 23.05
C PHE A 5 -19.28 -29.00 21.82
N LEU A 6 -18.04 -29.37 21.48
CA LEU A 6 -17.75 -30.25 20.36
C LEU A 6 -18.19 -31.69 20.63
N GLU A 7 -18.01 -32.18 21.86
CA GLU A 7 -18.49 -33.50 22.26
C GLU A 7 -20.02 -33.57 22.13
N TYR A 8 -20.75 -32.56 22.62
CA TYR A 8 -22.22 -32.49 22.46
C TYR A 8 -22.67 -32.53 20.99
N MET A 9 -22.06 -31.70 20.12
CA MET A 9 -22.37 -31.69 18.68
C MET A 9 -21.98 -32.98 17.95
N ASN A 10 -20.93 -33.68 18.39
CA ASN A 10 -20.53 -34.97 17.83
C ASN A 10 -21.41 -36.13 18.30
N THR A 11 -22.17 -35.96 19.38
CA THR A 11 -23.07 -36.98 19.96
C THR A 11 -24.56 -36.76 19.66
N LEU A 12 -24.89 -35.74 18.86
CA LEU A 12 -26.25 -35.41 18.44
C LEU A 12 -26.76 -36.47 17.43
N GLU A 13 -27.06 -37.69 17.92
CA GLU A 13 -27.61 -38.80 17.13
C GLU A 13 -29.08 -38.56 16.72
N GLU A 14 -29.47 -39.20 15.60
CA GLU A 14 -30.74 -39.12 14.85
C GLU A 14 -32.05 -39.35 15.66
N LYS A 15 -32.00 -39.68 16.96
CA LYS A 15 -33.18 -40.12 17.73
C LYS A 15 -33.81 -39.10 18.68
N ASN A 16 -33.27 -37.89 18.87
CA ASN A 16 -33.76 -36.93 19.88
C ASN A 16 -34.24 -35.56 19.35
N ILE A 17 -34.45 -35.42 18.04
CA ILE A 17 -34.68 -34.11 17.41
C ILE A 17 -36.18 -33.85 17.18
N THR A 18 -36.94 -33.49 18.22
CA THR A 18 -38.27 -32.87 18.10
C THR A 18 -38.15 -31.35 17.84
N GLN A 19 -39.20 -30.70 17.34
CA GLN A 19 -39.16 -29.27 16.97
C GLN A 19 -38.87 -28.35 18.17
N GLU A 20 -39.46 -28.64 19.34
CA GLU A 20 -39.16 -27.93 20.60
C GLU A 20 -37.72 -28.17 21.10
N ASN A 21 -37.10 -29.30 20.76
CA ASN A 21 -35.71 -29.58 21.11
C ASN A 21 -34.71 -28.81 20.22
N LEU A 22 -34.96 -28.65 18.91
CA LEU A 22 -34.04 -27.97 18.01
C LEU A 22 -33.83 -26.49 18.33
N GLU A 23 -34.91 -25.75 18.60
CA GLU A 23 -34.80 -24.33 18.93
C GLU A 23 -34.04 -24.12 20.25
N ASN A 24 -34.28 -24.97 21.26
CA ASN A 24 -33.57 -24.92 22.54
C ASN A 24 -32.09 -25.27 22.37
N ILE A 25 -31.77 -26.29 21.57
CA ILE A 25 -30.39 -26.66 21.23
C ILE A 25 -29.70 -25.49 20.52
N PHE A 26 -30.35 -24.88 19.53
CA PHE A 26 -29.79 -23.75 18.80
C PHE A 26 -29.51 -22.55 19.72
N LYS A 27 -30.45 -22.18 20.60
CA LYS A 27 -30.29 -21.07 21.55
C LYS A 27 -29.15 -21.31 22.52
N ASN A 28 -29.07 -22.51 23.11
CA ASN A 28 -27.98 -22.88 24.01
C ASN A 28 -26.61 -22.83 23.31
N LEU A 29 -26.52 -23.33 22.07
CA LEU A 29 -25.28 -23.29 21.29
C LEU A 29 -24.89 -21.86 20.89
N LEU A 30 -25.87 -21.01 20.57
CA LEU A 30 -25.66 -19.59 20.28
C LEU A 30 -25.07 -18.85 21.49
N GLU A 31 -25.58 -19.09 22.69
CA GLU A 31 -25.06 -18.51 23.93
C GLU A 31 -23.64 -18.99 24.24
N GLN A 32 -23.35 -20.28 24.08
CA GLN A 32 -22.01 -20.83 24.29
C GLN A 32 -20.99 -20.24 23.30
N LEU A 33 -21.34 -20.16 22.01
CA LEU A 33 -20.47 -19.55 21.00
C LEU A 33 -20.26 -18.05 21.24
N SER A 34 -21.25 -17.34 21.80
CA SER A 34 -21.11 -15.92 22.18
C SER A 34 -20.01 -15.71 23.22
N ILE A 35 -19.95 -16.59 24.23
CA ILE A 35 -18.90 -16.57 25.26
C ILE A 35 -17.53 -16.88 24.66
N GLU A 36 -17.45 -17.89 23.77
CA GLU A 36 -16.18 -18.28 23.17
C GLU A 36 -15.60 -17.25 22.19
N LEU A 37 -16.47 -16.69 21.36
CA LEU A 37 -16.09 -15.62 20.43
C LEU A 37 -15.87 -14.30 21.17
N ASP A 38 -16.40 -14.13 22.39
CA ASP A 38 -16.36 -12.87 23.15
C ASP A 38 -16.93 -11.73 22.28
N ILE A 39 -18.08 -12.03 21.68
CA ILE A 39 -18.85 -11.23 20.72
C ILE A 39 -20.34 -11.62 20.84
N ASN A 40 -21.23 -10.65 21.05
CA ASN A 40 -22.67 -10.91 21.07
C ASN A 40 -23.23 -11.23 19.67
N PRO A 41 -24.21 -12.14 19.54
CA PRO A 41 -24.89 -12.39 18.26
C PRO A 41 -25.57 -11.12 17.73
N VAL A 42 -25.63 -11.01 16.39
CA VAL A 42 -26.31 -9.92 15.67
C VAL A 42 -27.80 -10.24 15.54
N ILE A 43 -28.13 -11.52 15.37
CA ILE A 43 -29.49 -12.05 15.25
C ILE A 43 -29.76 -12.96 16.44
N ASN A 44 -30.77 -12.59 17.24
CA ASN A 44 -31.09 -13.31 18.48
C ASN A 44 -32.49 -13.93 18.45
N ASN A 45 -33.39 -13.42 17.60
CA ASN A 45 -34.75 -13.92 17.45
C ASN A 45 -34.77 -14.92 16.28
N ILE A 46 -34.73 -16.21 16.61
CA ILE A 46 -34.59 -17.28 15.63
C ILE A 46 -35.69 -18.31 15.85
N HIS A 47 -36.38 -18.67 14.77
CA HIS A 47 -37.39 -19.72 14.72
C HIS A 47 -36.92 -20.84 13.78
N ILE A 48 -37.13 -22.09 14.15
CA ILE A 48 -36.68 -23.25 13.38
C ILE A 48 -37.87 -24.16 13.04
N GLU A 49 -38.06 -24.41 11.75
CA GLU A 49 -39.11 -25.27 11.22
C GLU A 49 -38.51 -26.43 10.42
N LYS A 50 -39.09 -27.63 10.53
CA LYS A 50 -38.76 -28.76 9.65
C LYS A 50 -39.76 -28.80 8.49
N LYS A 51 -39.27 -29.00 7.26
CA LYS A 51 -40.13 -29.21 6.08
C LYS A 51 -39.76 -30.50 5.34
N GLU A 52 -40.78 -31.23 4.88
CA GLU A 52 -40.63 -32.47 4.09
C GLU A 52 -40.29 -32.22 2.61
N SER A 53 -40.29 -30.97 2.14
CA SER A 53 -40.08 -30.64 0.73
C SER A 53 -38.63 -30.84 0.26
N LYS A 54 -38.48 -31.19 -1.03
CA LYS A 54 -37.22 -31.04 -1.77
C LYS A 54 -36.88 -29.55 -1.84
N ILE A 55 -35.90 -29.11 -1.06
CA ILE A 55 -35.31 -27.79 -1.23
C ILE A 55 -34.31 -27.91 -2.39
N ASP A 56 -34.70 -27.42 -3.56
CA ASP A 56 -33.90 -27.46 -4.79
C ASP A 56 -32.84 -26.35 -4.75
N ASN A 57 -31.83 -26.50 -3.89
CA ASN A 57 -30.77 -25.50 -3.75
C ASN A 57 -29.57 -25.84 -4.64
N ASN A 58 -29.53 -25.16 -5.79
CA ASN A 58 -28.33 -25.04 -6.62
C ASN A 58 -27.19 -24.30 -5.89
N ASP A 59 -27.50 -23.54 -4.83
CA ASP A 59 -26.51 -22.86 -3.98
C ASP A 59 -26.02 -23.75 -2.83
N ILE A 60 -24.71 -23.98 -2.79
CA ILE A 60 -24.02 -24.76 -1.77
C ILE A 60 -24.08 -24.14 -0.37
N PHE A 61 -24.06 -22.81 -0.26
CA PHE A 61 -24.05 -22.14 1.04
C PHE A 61 -25.42 -22.21 1.74
N SER A 62 -26.44 -22.65 1.00
CA SER A 62 -27.82 -22.84 1.46
C SER A 62 -28.23 -24.31 1.45
N LEU A 63 -27.28 -25.25 1.33
CA LEU A 63 -27.59 -26.68 1.30
C LEU A 63 -28.43 -27.10 2.51
N GLY A 64 -29.57 -27.76 2.24
CA GLY A 64 -30.49 -28.31 3.23
C GLY A 64 -31.36 -27.31 3.99
N ILE A 65 -31.30 -26.01 3.67
CA ILE A 65 -32.01 -24.96 4.41
C ILE A 65 -32.60 -23.87 3.52
N ASN A 66 -33.71 -23.29 3.96
CA ASN A 66 -34.25 -22.04 3.43
C ASN A 66 -34.27 -20.98 4.55
N ARG A 67 -33.82 -19.76 4.25
CA ARG A 67 -33.69 -18.67 5.23
C ARG A 67 -34.71 -17.58 4.90
N ASN A 68 -35.56 -17.23 5.86
CA ASN A 68 -36.51 -16.14 5.70
C ASN A 68 -36.28 -15.08 6.78
N TYR A 69 -35.94 -13.86 6.37
CA TYR A 69 -35.68 -12.75 7.26
C TYR A 69 -36.90 -11.82 7.29
N GLN A 70 -37.56 -11.69 8.45
CA GLN A 70 -38.72 -10.81 8.63
C GLN A 70 -38.58 -10.02 9.94
N ASN A 71 -38.73 -8.70 9.92
CA ASN A 71 -38.83 -7.85 11.13
C ASN A 71 -37.78 -8.13 12.23
N SER A 72 -36.52 -8.38 11.86
CA SER A 72 -35.42 -8.73 12.78
C SER A 72 -35.50 -10.13 13.42
N SER A 73 -36.41 -11.00 12.95
CA SER A 73 -36.41 -12.44 13.21
C SER A 73 -35.96 -13.24 12.00
N LEU A 74 -35.23 -14.33 12.25
CA LEU A 74 -34.76 -15.28 11.26
C LEU A 74 -35.56 -16.59 11.41
N THR A 75 -36.30 -16.96 10.38
CA THR A 75 -36.93 -18.28 10.28
C THR A 75 -36.06 -19.19 9.43
N LEU A 76 -35.64 -20.31 10.01
CA LEU A 76 -34.83 -21.35 9.38
C LEU A 76 -35.70 -22.57 9.07
N GLU A 77 -35.92 -22.83 7.79
CA GLU A 77 -36.66 -24.02 7.34
C GLU A 77 -35.65 -25.10 6.93
N ILE A 78 -35.49 -26.13 7.74
CA ILE A 78 -34.53 -27.22 7.50
C ILE A 78 -35.26 -28.40 6.84
N SER A 79 -34.72 -28.89 5.73
CA SER A 79 -35.30 -30.05 5.03
C SER A 79 -35.01 -31.35 5.76
N THR A 80 -36.04 -32.17 5.94
CA THR A 80 -35.90 -33.50 6.57
C THR A 80 -35.03 -34.47 5.77
N GLN A 81 -34.80 -34.21 4.48
CA GLN A 81 -33.90 -35.00 3.63
C GLN A 81 -32.42 -34.87 4.01
N TYR A 82 -32.07 -33.86 4.81
CA TYR A 82 -30.70 -33.57 5.24
C TYR A 82 -30.49 -33.86 6.74
N GLU A 83 -31.33 -34.72 7.35
CA GLU A 83 -31.26 -35.05 8.79
C GLU A 83 -29.87 -35.51 9.24
N LYS A 84 -29.22 -36.36 8.45
CA LYS A 84 -27.83 -36.81 8.64
C LYS A 84 -26.79 -35.67 8.74
N PHE A 85 -27.12 -34.49 8.20
CA PHE A 85 -26.24 -33.31 8.16
C PHE A 85 -26.70 -32.16 9.07
N TYR A 86 -27.72 -32.37 9.93
CA TYR A 86 -28.19 -31.33 10.85
C TYR A 86 -27.09 -30.71 11.72
N PRO A 87 -26.12 -31.46 12.29
CA PRO A 87 -25.03 -30.84 13.05
C PRO A 87 -24.25 -29.79 12.26
N PHE A 88 -23.98 -30.06 10.97
CA PHE A 88 -23.29 -29.14 10.06
C PHE A 88 -24.16 -27.93 9.72
N ILE A 89 -25.43 -28.16 9.38
CA ILE A 89 -26.39 -27.10 9.03
C ILE A 89 -26.60 -26.17 10.22
N LEU A 90 -26.88 -26.71 11.41
CA LEU A 90 -27.14 -25.92 12.62
C LEU A 90 -25.91 -25.08 13.00
N LEU A 91 -24.71 -25.67 13.03
CA LEU A 91 -23.49 -24.93 13.37
C LEU A 91 -23.19 -23.82 12.36
N ARG A 92 -23.40 -24.09 11.07
CA ARG A 92 -23.26 -23.09 9.98
C ARG A 92 -24.20 -21.91 10.23
N GLU A 93 -25.47 -22.17 10.51
CA GLU A 93 -26.46 -21.13 10.76
C GLU A 93 -26.21 -20.35 12.05
N ILE A 94 -25.75 -21.02 13.12
CA ILE A 94 -25.37 -20.32 14.36
C ILE A 94 -24.23 -19.34 14.09
N TYR A 95 -23.23 -19.73 13.29
CA TYR A 95 -22.16 -18.82 12.91
C TYR A 95 -22.64 -17.63 12.09
N TYR A 96 -23.60 -17.82 11.18
CA TYR A 96 -24.22 -16.70 10.46
C TYR A 96 -24.94 -15.72 11.39
N CYS A 97 -25.41 -16.15 12.57
CA CYS A 97 -26.03 -15.24 13.54
C CYS A 97 -25.04 -14.23 14.16
N PHE A 98 -23.74 -14.48 14.10
CA PHE A 98 -22.70 -13.54 14.52
C PHE A 98 -22.28 -12.55 13.42
N LEU A 99 -22.83 -12.71 12.21
CA LEU A 99 -22.57 -11.88 11.05
C LEU A 99 -23.77 -10.98 10.74
N PRO A 100 -23.55 -9.75 10.26
CA PRO A 100 -24.63 -8.93 9.72
C PRO A 100 -25.21 -9.53 8.44
N ILE A 101 -26.53 -9.44 8.29
CA ILE A 101 -27.29 -10.04 7.17
C ILE A 101 -26.71 -9.66 5.81
N VAL A 102 -26.27 -8.42 5.63
CA VAL A 102 -25.75 -7.86 4.37
C VAL A 102 -24.55 -8.64 3.82
N ILE A 103 -23.78 -9.31 4.67
CA ILE A 103 -22.58 -10.06 4.25
C ILE A 103 -22.77 -11.59 4.27
N CYS A 104 -23.94 -12.09 4.67
CA CYS A 104 -24.19 -13.54 4.75
C CYS A 104 -24.26 -14.21 3.35
N GLU A 105 -24.57 -13.43 2.32
CA GLU A 105 -24.57 -13.86 0.91
C GLU A 105 -23.18 -13.76 0.26
N ASN A 106 -22.18 -13.19 0.95
CA ASN A 106 -20.84 -13.05 0.41
C ASN A 106 -20.13 -14.41 0.36
N ARG A 107 -19.88 -14.93 -0.85
CA ARG A 107 -19.25 -16.25 -1.09
C ARG A 107 -17.93 -16.47 -0.34
N VAL A 108 -17.10 -15.43 -0.19
CA VAL A 108 -15.83 -15.53 0.56
C VAL A 108 -16.12 -15.80 2.04
N ILE A 109 -17.00 -15.01 2.63
CA ILE A 109 -17.41 -15.17 4.03
C ILE A 109 -18.10 -16.52 4.25
N SER A 110 -19.00 -16.92 3.36
CA SER A 110 -19.66 -18.22 3.42
C SER A 110 -18.67 -19.40 3.33
N THR A 111 -17.59 -19.24 2.56
CA THR A 111 -16.48 -20.22 2.52
C THR A 111 -15.77 -20.32 3.87
N PHE A 112 -15.47 -19.18 4.51
CA PHE A 112 -14.91 -19.16 5.87
C PHE A 112 -15.82 -19.88 6.87
N ILE A 113 -17.12 -19.58 6.84
CA ILE A 113 -18.08 -20.22 7.75
C ILE A 113 -18.12 -21.74 7.53
N ASN A 114 -18.25 -22.19 6.28
CA ASN A 114 -18.26 -23.62 5.97
C ASN A 114 -16.97 -24.31 6.45
N GLN A 115 -15.81 -23.68 6.28
CA GLN A 115 -14.56 -24.26 6.79
C GLN A 115 -14.49 -24.31 8.31
N ILE A 116 -14.93 -23.26 9.00
CA ILE A 116 -14.99 -23.25 10.47
C ILE A 116 -15.87 -24.42 10.95
N VAL A 117 -17.02 -24.64 10.30
CA VAL A 117 -17.92 -25.76 10.58
C VAL A 117 -17.23 -27.11 10.34
N GLU A 118 -16.58 -27.29 9.18
CA GLU A 118 -15.85 -28.51 8.84
C GLU A 118 -14.73 -28.83 9.83
N ILE A 119 -13.96 -27.83 10.26
CA ILE A 119 -12.88 -28.00 11.25
C ILE A 119 -13.43 -28.43 12.60
N ASN A 120 -14.52 -27.80 13.04
CA ASN A 120 -15.15 -28.11 14.33
C ASN A 120 -15.79 -29.51 14.32
N LEU A 121 -16.41 -29.92 13.22
CA LEU A 121 -17.13 -31.20 13.10
C LEU A 121 -16.32 -32.30 12.38
N LYS A 122 -15.00 -32.13 12.26
CA LYS A 122 -14.08 -33.05 11.57
C LYS A 122 -14.10 -34.49 12.09
N LYS A 123 -14.61 -34.71 13.31
CA LYS A 123 -14.74 -36.03 13.96
C LYS A 123 -16.12 -36.67 13.81
N HIS A 124 -17.10 -35.96 13.25
CA HIS A 124 -18.45 -36.46 13.06
C HIS A 124 -18.50 -37.54 11.95
N GLU A 125 -19.36 -38.54 12.09
CA GLU A 125 -19.44 -39.66 11.14
C GLU A 125 -19.77 -39.23 9.70
N SER A 126 -20.72 -38.30 9.53
CA SER A 126 -21.11 -37.77 8.22
C SER A 126 -20.13 -36.77 7.59
N TYR A 127 -18.96 -36.52 8.21
CA TYR A 127 -18.00 -35.51 7.72
C TYR A 127 -17.50 -35.80 6.29
N GLN A 128 -17.17 -37.06 5.98
CA GLN A 128 -16.61 -37.40 4.67
C GLN A 128 -17.60 -37.11 3.54
N GLU A 129 -18.85 -37.54 3.70
CA GLU A 129 -19.92 -37.30 2.72
C GLU A 129 -20.24 -35.80 2.59
N TRP A 130 -20.31 -35.06 3.71
CA TRP A 130 -20.50 -33.62 3.67
C TRP A 130 -19.36 -32.93 2.92
N SER A 131 -18.11 -33.26 3.23
CA SER A 131 -16.93 -32.64 2.60
C SER A 131 -16.86 -32.93 1.09
N GLU A 132 -17.26 -34.12 0.65
CA GLU A 132 -17.34 -34.46 -0.78
C GLU A 132 -18.40 -33.62 -1.50
N ILE A 133 -19.60 -33.50 -0.93
CA ILE A 133 -20.68 -32.66 -1.47
C ILE A 133 -20.25 -31.20 -1.55
N ILE A 134 -19.56 -30.70 -0.51
CA ILE A 134 -19.07 -29.34 -0.45
C ILE A 134 -18.00 -29.11 -1.54
N LYS A 135 -17.00 -29.98 -1.63
CA LYS A 135 -15.91 -29.86 -2.61
C LYS A 135 -16.40 -29.90 -4.04
N GLU A 136 -17.29 -30.83 -4.39
CA GLU A 136 -17.82 -30.95 -5.75
C GLU A 136 -18.50 -29.65 -6.24
N LYS A 137 -19.22 -28.95 -5.35
CA LYS A 137 -19.96 -27.73 -5.71
C LYS A 137 -19.17 -26.42 -5.53
N ILE A 138 -18.13 -26.32 -4.68
CA ILE A 138 -17.30 -25.09 -4.57
C ILE A 138 -16.19 -25.04 -5.63
N ILE A 139 -15.68 -26.18 -6.11
CA ILE A 139 -14.55 -26.24 -7.06
C ILE A 139 -14.89 -25.61 -8.42
N ASP A 140 -16.17 -25.58 -8.79
CA ASP A 140 -16.65 -24.89 -9.98
C ASP A 140 -16.89 -23.40 -9.62
N TYR A 141 -15.90 -22.52 -9.83
CA TYR A 141 -16.11 -21.34 -10.70
C TYR A 141 -14.93 -20.37 -10.82
N ASP A 142 -14.10 -20.11 -9.80
CA ASP A 142 -12.96 -19.15 -9.92
C ASP A 142 -12.07 -19.02 -8.64
N PHE A 143 -12.32 -19.78 -7.56
CA PHE A 143 -11.92 -19.33 -6.21
C PHE A 143 -10.98 -20.24 -5.39
N LEU A 144 -10.87 -21.56 -5.64
CA LEU A 144 -10.16 -22.47 -4.72
C LEU A 144 -8.92 -23.15 -5.29
N ASP A 145 -8.08 -22.39 -5.97
CA ASP A 145 -6.72 -22.83 -6.27
C ASP A 145 -5.83 -22.61 -5.03
N GLY A 146 -5.75 -23.61 -4.15
CA GLY A 146 -4.87 -23.64 -2.98
C GLY A 146 -5.27 -22.78 -1.77
N GLN A 147 -6.32 -21.94 -1.85
CA GLN A 147 -6.78 -21.08 -0.75
C GLN A 147 -7.62 -21.81 0.32
N PHE A 148 -8.32 -22.89 -0.05
CA PHE A 148 -9.15 -23.64 0.88
C PHE A 148 -8.30 -24.23 2.03
N ASP A 149 -7.25 -24.96 1.68
CA ASP A 149 -6.35 -25.60 2.64
C ASP A 149 -5.50 -24.57 3.41
N ARG A 150 -5.19 -23.41 2.80
CA ARG A 150 -4.52 -22.29 3.48
C ARG A 150 -5.38 -21.76 4.61
N LEU A 151 -6.66 -21.61 4.34
CA LEU A 151 -7.62 -21.14 5.32
C LEU A 151 -7.80 -22.16 6.46
N GLU A 152 -7.86 -23.45 6.16
CA GLU A 152 -7.92 -24.51 7.20
C GLU A 152 -6.72 -24.39 8.16
N LYS A 153 -5.49 -24.33 7.63
CA LYS A 153 -4.29 -24.16 8.43
C LYS A 153 -4.30 -22.88 9.25
N PHE A 154 -4.76 -21.77 8.67
CA PHE A 154 -4.88 -20.52 9.40
C PHE A 154 -5.85 -20.65 10.57
N LEU A 155 -7.02 -21.26 10.36
CA LEU A 155 -8.06 -21.39 11.38
C LEU A 155 -7.64 -22.31 12.55
N GLU A 156 -6.75 -23.29 12.29
CA GLU A 156 -6.21 -24.22 13.29
C GLU A 156 -5.06 -23.62 14.15
N ILE A 157 -4.54 -22.42 13.84
CA ILE A 157 -3.47 -21.77 14.63
C ILE A 157 -3.94 -21.49 16.07
N GLN A 158 -3.14 -21.89 17.06
CA GLN A 158 -3.40 -21.60 18.46
C GLN A 158 -2.86 -20.21 18.82
N THR A 159 -3.54 -19.47 19.70
CA THR A 159 -3.07 -18.16 20.18
C THR A 159 -2.98 -18.11 21.70
N LYS A 160 -1.97 -17.40 22.21
CA LYS A 160 -1.67 -17.30 23.65
C LYS A 160 -2.60 -16.29 24.36
N ASP A 161 -3.08 -15.28 23.64
CA ASP A 161 -3.78 -14.09 24.16
C ASP A 161 -5.32 -14.12 23.97
N ASN A 162 -5.97 -15.28 24.16
CA ASN A 162 -7.44 -15.44 24.07
C ASN A 162 -8.11 -15.01 22.74
N ASP A 163 -7.36 -14.82 21.64
CA ASP A 163 -7.90 -14.34 20.36
C ASP A 163 -7.51 -15.30 19.23
N SER A 164 -8.25 -16.41 19.09
CA SER A 164 -8.01 -17.42 18.04
C SER A 164 -8.23 -16.84 16.64
N PRO A 165 -7.73 -17.48 15.57
CA PRO A 165 -8.00 -17.08 14.19
C PRO A 165 -9.50 -16.94 13.89
N ILE A 166 -10.33 -17.86 14.39
CA ILE A 166 -11.80 -17.81 14.28
C ILE A 166 -12.34 -16.55 14.96
N LYS A 167 -11.93 -16.29 16.21
CA LYS A 167 -12.36 -15.12 16.97
C LYS A 167 -11.89 -13.82 16.31
N PHE A 168 -10.66 -13.80 15.82
CA PHE A 168 -10.10 -12.71 15.05
C PHE A 168 -10.91 -12.46 13.76
N PHE A 169 -11.28 -13.50 13.02
CA PHE A 169 -12.12 -13.40 11.82
C PHE A 169 -13.46 -12.71 12.11
N PHE A 170 -14.23 -13.15 13.11
CA PHE A 170 -15.51 -12.51 13.41
C PHE A 170 -15.35 -11.05 13.86
N ARG A 171 -14.34 -10.76 14.69
CA ARG A 171 -14.01 -9.38 15.09
C ARG A 171 -13.60 -8.54 13.90
N TYR A 172 -12.85 -9.12 12.98
CA TYR A 172 -12.34 -8.46 11.80
C TYR A 172 -13.49 -8.11 10.84
N VAL A 173 -14.35 -9.09 10.54
CA VAL A 173 -15.50 -8.91 9.65
C VAL A 173 -16.44 -7.84 10.19
N ARG A 174 -16.82 -7.91 11.48
CA ARG A 174 -17.70 -6.90 12.10
C ARG A 174 -17.11 -5.49 12.13
N LYS A 175 -15.79 -5.35 12.20
CA LYS A 175 -15.11 -4.04 12.14
C LYS A 175 -15.00 -3.49 10.72
N ASN A 176 -15.15 -4.31 9.69
CA ASN A 176 -14.84 -3.96 8.30
C ASN A 176 -16.00 -4.17 7.30
N LEU A 177 -17.25 -4.25 7.77
CA LEU A 177 -18.45 -4.57 6.97
C LEU A 177 -18.57 -3.79 5.66
N ASN A 178 -18.50 -2.46 5.72
CA ASN A 178 -18.66 -1.57 4.56
C ASN A 178 -17.62 -1.77 3.45
N ILE A 179 -16.51 -2.47 3.73
CA ILE A 179 -15.41 -2.75 2.78
C ILE A 179 -15.63 -4.11 2.11
N LEU A 180 -16.15 -5.07 2.87
CA LEU A 180 -16.41 -6.44 2.42
C LEU A 180 -17.59 -6.52 1.45
N GLU A 181 -18.46 -5.52 1.47
CA GLU A 181 -19.54 -5.31 0.50
C GLU A 181 -19.01 -4.97 -0.91
N ASP A 182 -17.84 -4.30 -1.03
CA ASP A 182 -17.38 -3.73 -2.31
C ASP A 182 -16.20 -4.48 -2.97
N ASN A 183 -15.38 -5.22 -2.21
CA ASN A 183 -14.11 -5.73 -2.73
C ASN A 183 -13.67 -7.03 -2.05
N THR A 184 -13.80 -8.16 -2.76
CA THR A 184 -13.53 -9.50 -2.22
C THR A 184 -12.20 -10.09 -2.69
N ALA A 185 -11.55 -9.50 -3.69
CA ALA A 185 -10.39 -10.10 -4.35
C ALA A 185 -9.18 -10.33 -3.44
N ASP A 186 -8.99 -9.50 -2.39
CA ASP A 186 -7.79 -9.54 -1.52
C ASP A 186 -8.10 -9.85 -0.04
N PHE A 187 -9.33 -10.32 0.30
CA PHE A 187 -9.75 -10.47 1.70
C PHE A 187 -8.86 -11.42 2.52
N TYR A 188 -8.44 -12.55 1.95
CA TYR A 188 -7.61 -13.55 2.64
C TYR A 188 -6.25 -12.99 3.04
N ASP A 189 -5.51 -12.47 2.05
CA ASP A 189 -4.16 -11.96 2.27
C ASP A 189 -4.18 -10.81 3.27
N ASP A 190 -5.19 -9.94 3.19
CA ASP A 190 -5.38 -8.85 4.14
C ASP A 190 -5.69 -9.34 5.57
N LEU A 191 -6.62 -10.28 5.73
CA LEU A 191 -6.92 -10.91 7.02
C LEU A 191 -5.66 -11.57 7.63
N PHE A 192 -4.93 -12.32 6.82
CA PHE A 192 -3.69 -12.98 7.24
C PHE A 192 -2.62 -11.96 7.65
N ASN A 193 -2.38 -10.93 6.85
CA ASN A 193 -1.38 -9.90 7.15
C ASN A 193 -1.67 -9.22 8.49
N GLN A 194 -2.93 -8.89 8.76
CA GLN A 194 -3.36 -8.26 10.01
C GLN A 194 -3.17 -9.21 11.21
N PHE A 195 -3.45 -10.50 11.04
CA PHE A 195 -3.20 -11.50 12.06
C PHE A 195 -1.69 -11.70 12.34
N VAL A 196 -0.87 -11.73 11.29
CA VAL A 196 0.60 -11.85 11.38
C VAL A 196 1.22 -10.66 12.11
N PHE A 197 0.77 -9.45 11.76
CA PHE A 197 1.19 -8.23 12.44
C PHE A 197 0.91 -8.33 13.94
N LYS A 198 -0.29 -8.78 14.31
CA LYS A 198 -0.69 -8.94 15.71
C LYS A 198 0.13 -10.00 16.45
N THR A 199 0.31 -11.18 15.86
CA THR A 199 1.03 -12.30 16.50
C THR A 199 2.53 -12.03 16.65
N SER A 200 3.14 -11.27 15.73
CA SER A 200 4.57 -10.93 15.77
C SER A 200 5.01 -10.16 17.03
N LYS A 201 4.10 -9.44 17.70
CA LYS A 201 4.37 -8.71 18.96
C LYS A 201 4.80 -9.61 20.12
N SER A 202 4.47 -10.90 20.05
CA SER A 202 4.73 -11.88 21.11
C SER A 202 6.13 -12.50 21.08
N MET A 203 6.97 -12.21 20.08
CA MET A 203 8.27 -12.87 19.85
C MET A 203 9.44 -12.34 20.69
N ARG A 204 9.23 -11.51 21.72
CA ARG A 204 10.33 -10.77 22.39
C ARG A 204 11.10 -11.52 23.49
N ASP A 205 10.88 -12.82 23.68
CA ASP A 205 11.54 -13.62 24.71
C ASP A 205 12.94 -14.09 24.23
N ASP A 206 13.99 -13.82 25.02
CA ASP A 206 15.38 -14.13 24.64
C ASP A 206 15.62 -15.65 24.42
N ASP A 207 14.92 -16.53 25.14
CA ASP A 207 15.00 -17.98 24.92
C ASP A 207 14.31 -18.39 23.61
N ILE A 208 13.23 -17.71 23.21
CA ILE A 208 12.57 -17.94 21.92
C ILE A 208 13.49 -17.51 20.78
N ILE A 209 14.16 -16.36 20.92
CA ILE A 209 15.11 -15.86 19.91
C ILE A 209 16.34 -16.75 19.78
N GLU A 210 16.86 -17.27 20.90
CA GLU A 210 17.94 -18.26 20.87
C GLU A 210 17.48 -19.57 20.20
N THR A 211 16.26 -20.04 20.48
CA THR A 211 15.68 -21.20 19.78
C THR A 211 15.57 -20.94 18.27
N LEU A 212 15.15 -19.74 17.84
CA LEU A 212 15.09 -19.38 16.42
C LEU A 212 16.47 -19.38 15.76
N ARG A 213 17.49 -18.80 16.40
CA ARG A 213 18.87 -18.82 15.90
C ARG A 213 19.34 -20.26 15.66
N ILE A 214 19.14 -21.13 16.64
CA ILE A 214 19.54 -22.54 16.58
C ILE A 214 18.75 -23.29 15.51
N LEU A 215 17.43 -23.07 15.42
CA LEU A 215 16.59 -23.67 14.40
C LEU A 215 17.06 -23.32 12.99
N ILE A 216 17.44 -22.07 12.75
CA ILE A 216 18.01 -21.62 11.47
C ILE A 216 19.32 -22.35 11.19
N GLU A 217 20.20 -22.44 12.19
CA GLU A 217 21.49 -23.10 12.04
C GLU A 217 21.33 -24.61 11.72
N ILE A 218 20.42 -25.29 12.41
CA ILE A 218 20.09 -26.69 12.13
C ILE A 218 19.55 -26.83 10.70
N PHE A 219 18.54 -26.03 10.33
CA PHE A 219 17.90 -26.13 9.02
C PHE A 219 18.87 -25.85 7.85
N TYR A 220 19.78 -24.87 8.00
CA TYR A 220 20.79 -24.56 6.98
C TYR A 220 21.86 -25.63 6.86
N ARG A 221 22.10 -26.45 7.90
CA ARG A 221 23.02 -27.60 7.84
C ARG A 221 22.36 -28.84 7.25
N LEU A 222 21.11 -29.12 7.63
CA LEU A 222 20.36 -30.29 7.13
C LEU A 222 19.99 -30.16 5.67
N ASN A 223 19.78 -28.93 5.20
CA ASN A 223 19.28 -28.58 3.88
C ASN A 223 17.86 -29.08 3.55
N SER A 224 17.29 -30.03 4.29
CA SER A 224 15.92 -30.52 4.13
C SER A 224 15.04 -30.17 5.33
N TYR A 225 13.72 -30.06 5.12
CA TYR A 225 12.78 -29.89 6.22
C TYR A 225 12.57 -31.26 6.87
N LYS A 226 12.50 -31.28 8.20
CA LYS A 226 12.33 -32.50 9.00
C LYS A 226 11.16 -32.37 9.96
N ALA A 227 10.71 -33.49 10.51
CA ALA A 227 9.69 -33.47 11.54
C ALA A 227 10.24 -32.85 12.84
N LEU A 228 9.35 -32.27 13.66
CA LEU A 228 9.74 -31.56 14.89
C LEU A 228 10.56 -32.44 15.86
N HIS A 229 10.30 -33.75 15.91
CA HIS A 229 11.03 -34.69 16.77
C HIS A 229 12.49 -34.89 16.30
N GLU A 230 12.78 -34.84 15.01
CA GLU A 230 14.14 -34.98 14.49
C GLU A 230 15.00 -33.76 14.85
N TYR A 231 14.41 -32.55 14.86
CA TYR A 231 15.12 -31.34 15.31
C TYR A 231 15.62 -31.45 16.76
N LYS A 232 14.95 -32.22 17.62
CA LYS A 232 15.40 -32.51 19.00
C LYS A 232 16.70 -33.32 19.01
N GLU A 233 16.80 -34.32 18.13
CA GLU A 233 17.97 -35.17 18.00
C GLU A 233 19.16 -34.38 17.44
N TYR A 234 18.92 -33.59 16.39
CA TYR A 234 19.95 -32.71 15.82
C TYR A 234 20.42 -31.65 16.80
N PHE A 235 19.51 -31.04 17.57
CA PHE A 235 19.89 -30.12 18.63
C PHE A 235 20.82 -30.79 19.65
N SER A 236 20.49 -32.00 20.09
CA SER A 236 21.31 -32.72 21.09
C SER A 236 22.69 -33.03 20.51
N LYS A 237 22.73 -33.65 19.32
CA LYS A 237 23.96 -34.00 18.62
C LYS A 237 24.87 -32.79 18.38
N LEU A 238 24.32 -31.70 17.83
CA LEU A 238 25.08 -30.49 17.50
C LEU A 238 25.46 -29.67 18.74
N LYS A 239 24.77 -29.86 19.86
CA LYS A 239 25.18 -29.27 21.14
C LYS A 239 26.31 -30.08 21.77
N ASP A 240 26.21 -31.41 21.76
CA ASP A 240 27.19 -32.32 22.35
C ASP A 240 28.53 -32.29 21.61
N ASP A 241 28.51 -32.16 20.27
CA ASP A 241 29.73 -32.01 19.46
C ASP A 241 30.32 -30.58 19.47
N GLY A 242 29.68 -29.64 20.19
CA GLY A 242 30.13 -28.26 20.35
C GLY A 242 29.88 -27.34 19.14
N THR A 243 29.20 -27.84 18.09
CA THR A 243 28.85 -27.04 16.90
C THR A 243 27.93 -25.88 17.27
N ILE A 244 26.93 -26.13 18.12
CA ILE A 244 25.97 -25.14 18.61
C ILE A 244 26.28 -24.84 20.07
N LYS A 245 26.83 -23.65 20.32
CA LYS A 245 27.06 -23.14 21.68
C LYS A 245 25.80 -22.45 22.18
N THR A 246 25.15 -23.03 23.19
CA THR A 246 23.93 -22.46 23.79
C THR A 246 23.74 -22.90 25.24
N GLN A 247 23.10 -22.04 26.03
CA GLN A 247 22.66 -22.35 27.40
C GLN A 247 21.27 -23.00 27.44
N LEU A 248 20.54 -23.03 26.31
CA LEU A 248 19.22 -23.67 26.25
C LEU A 248 19.32 -25.15 26.58
N SER A 249 18.44 -25.62 27.48
CA SER A 249 18.25 -27.05 27.71
C SER A 249 17.43 -27.68 26.58
N LEU A 250 17.58 -28.99 26.37
CA LEU A 250 16.77 -29.73 25.41
C LEU A 250 15.26 -29.55 25.67
N ARG A 251 14.86 -29.59 26.94
CA ARG A 251 13.45 -29.40 27.36
C ARG A 251 12.94 -28.03 26.94
N LYS A 252 13.73 -26.98 27.17
CA LYS A 252 13.36 -25.60 26.83
C LYS A 252 13.34 -25.37 25.31
N PHE A 253 14.33 -25.91 24.59
CA PHE A 253 14.36 -25.88 23.12
C PHE A 253 13.09 -26.50 22.53
N VAL A 254 12.70 -27.71 22.98
CA VAL A 254 11.49 -28.39 22.51
C VAL A 254 10.22 -27.61 22.85
N GLN A 255 10.14 -27.04 24.05
CA GLN A 255 9.01 -26.19 24.46
C GLN A 255 8.88 -24.96 23.56
N ASN A 256 9.99 -24.25 23.32
CA ASN A 256 10.02 -23.06 22.49
C ASN A 256 9.76 -23.38 21.01
N LEU A 257 10.25 -24.51 20.49
CA LEU A 257 9.99 -24.94 19.12
C LEU A 257 8.50 -25.27 18.90
N ARG A 258 7.86 -25.93 19.88
CA ARG A 258 6.39 -26.12 19.88
C ARG A 258 5.67 -24.78 19.94
N TRP A 259 6.18 -23.83 20.72
CA TRP A 259 5.63 -22.49 20.78
C TRP A 259 5.70 -21.78 19.41
N ILE A 260 6.87 -21.80 18.76
CA ILE A 260 7.05 -21.21 17.42
C ILE A 260 6.09 -21.84 16.42
N LYS A 261 5.97 -23.18 16.41
CA LYS A 261 5.05 -23.90 15.53
C LYS A 261 3.59 -23.48 15.77
N ASN A 262 3.15 -23.41 17.03
CA ASN A 262 1.74 -23.25 17.36
C ASN A 262 1.26 -21.81 17.31
N PHE A 263 2.14 -20.83 17.57
CA PHE A 263 1.76 -19.43 17.77
C PHE A 263 2.31 -18.47 16.71
N THR A 264 3.09 -18.96 15.72
CA THR A 264 3.73 -18.13 14.71
C THR A 264 3.58 -18.71 13.31
N ILE A 265 3.85 -17.89 12.29
CA ILE A 265 3.84 -18.31 10.88
C ILE A 265 5.21 -18.75 10.35
N ILE A 266 6.23 -18.80 11.23
CA ILE A 266 7.61 -19.09 10.85
C ILE A 266 7.69 -20.54 10.38
N SER A 267 8.18 -20.74 9.17
CA SER A 267 8.30 -22.05 8.53
C SER A 267 9.67 -22.27 7.89
N PRO A 268 10.10 -23.54 7.73
CA PRO A 268 11.19 -23.86 6.83
C PRO A 268 10.78 -23.49 5.40
N SER A 269 11.57 -22.65 4.75
CA SER A 269 11.32 -22.20 3.38
C SER A 269 12.58 -22.27 2.54
N TYR A 270 12.42 -22.21 1.22
CA TYR A 270 13.49 -22.36 0.24
C TYR A 270 13.45 -21.23 -0.78
N LYS A 271 14.64 -20.76 -1.16
CA LYS A 271 14.85 -19.87 -2.30
C LYS A 271 14.95 -20.72 -3.56
N ILE A 272 14.09 -20.46 -4.54
CA ILE A 272 14.20 -21.07 -5.86
C ILE A 272 15.29 -20.39 -6.69
N ASN A 273 16.13 -21.20 -7.31
CA ASN A 273 17.01 -20.79 -8.40
C ASN A 273 16.28 -20.86 -9.74
N HIS A 274 15.66 -19.74 -10.12
CA HIS A 274 14.89 -19.61 -11.36
C HIS A 274 15.69 -19.97 -12.62
N PHE A 275 17.02 -19.78 -12.62
CA PHE A 275 17.86 -20.12 -13.77
C PHE A 275 17.81 -21.61 -14.09
N GLN A 276 17.67 -22.47 -13.08
CA GLN A 276 17.55 -23.93 -13.25
C GLN A 276 16.18 -24.36 -13.80
N MET A 277 15.24 -23.43 -13.91
CA MET A 277 13.93 -23.66 -14.51
C MET A 277 13.87 -23.11 -15.94
N GLY A 278 14.91 -22.42 -16.46
CA GLY A 278 14.80 -21.65 -17.70
C GLY A 278 14.12 -20.27 -17.52
N VAL A 279 14.21 -19.69 -16.32
CA VAL A 279 13.59 -18.42 -15.95
C VAL A 279 14.65 -17.44 -15.45
N ILE A 280 14.55 -16.18 -15.88
CA ILE A 280 15.52 -15.14 -15.55
C ILE A 280 14.87 -14.07 -14.65
N PRO A 281 15.37 -13.87 -13.42
CA PRO A 281 14.90 -12.82 -12.52
C PRO A 281 15.60 -11.48 -12.78
N PHE A 282 14.82 -10.42 -12.95
CA PHE A 282 15.30 -9.05 -13.08
C PHE A 282 14.82 -8.15 -11.94
N VAL A 283 15.63 -7.17 -11.57
CA VAL A 283 15.15 -5.99 -10.85
C VAL A 283 14.85 -4.90 -11.87
N LEU A 284 13.58 -4.53 -11.99
CA LEU A 284 13.10 -3.51 -12.92
C LEU A 284 12.83 -2.20 -12.19
N LYS A 285 13.38 -1.10 -12.70
CA LYS A 285 13.10 0.27 -12.21
C LYS A 285 12.67 1.16 -13.36
N LEU A 286 11.48 1.76 -13.26
CA LEU A 286 10.90 2.60 -14.32
C LEU A 286 10.51 4.00 -13.84
N ASP A 287 11.14 4.99 -14.48
CA ASP A 287 10.88 6.43 -14.53
C ASP A 287 9.69 6.90 -15.37
N PHE A 288 8.42 6.83 -14.97
CA PHE A 288 7.34 7.32 -15.84
C PHE A 288 7.37 8.84 -16.06
N HIS A 289 7.02 9.28 -17.27
CA HIS A 289 6.98 10.70 -17.59
C HIS A 289 5.87 11.43 -16.78
N PRO A 290 6.15 12.59 -16.15
CA PRO A 290 5.19 13.34 -15.31
C PRO A 290 3.91 13.82 -16.02
N LYS A 291 3.86 13.77 -17.35
CA LYS A 291 2.68 14.17 -18.14
C LYS A 291 1.63 13.07 -18.13
N LEU A 292 2.04 11.82 -17.94
CA LEU A 292 1.15 10.68 -17.83
C LEU A 292 0.24 10.84 -16.60
N SER A 293 -0.94 10.25 -16.66
CA SER A 293 -1.85 10.21 -15.51
C SER A 293 -1.35 9.13 -14.56
N LYS A 294 -1.18 9.47 -13.29
CA LYS A 294 -0.82 8.50 -12.24
C LYS A 294 -1.83 7.35 -12.17
N LEU A 295 -3.13 7.66 -12.37
CA LEU A 295 -4.20 6.66 -12.44
C LEU A 295 -3.97 5.64 -13.55
N LYS A 296 -3.60 6.12 -14.75
CA LYS A 296 -3.35 5.25 -15.90
C LYS A 296 -2.05 4.44 -15.74
N VAL A 297 -1.03 5.02 -15.11
CA VAL A 297 0.22 4.31 -14.80
C VAL A 297 -0.05 3.13 -13.86
N ARG A 298 -0.82 3.31 -12.78
CA ARG A 298 -1.17 2.19 -11.88
C ARG A 298 -1.92 1.06 -12.61
N LYS A 299 -2.89 1.38 -13.46
CA LYS A 299 -3.59 0.37 -14.27
C LYS A 299 -2.67 -0.46 -15.17
N ILE A 300 -1.65 0.19 -15.73
CA ILE A 300 -0.66 -0.47 -16.58
C ILE A 300 0.20 -1.42 -15.75
N ILE A 301 0.59 -1.00 -14.55
CA ILE A 301 1.36 -1.82 -13.60
C ILE A 301 0.55 -3.06 -13.17
N GLU A 302 -0.74 -2.89 -12.85
CA GLU A 302 -1.65 -3.98 -12.46
C GLU A 302 -1.76 -5.09 -13.53
N HIS A 303 -1.58 -4.74 -14.81
CA HIS A 303 -1.66 -5.66 -15.94
C HIS A 303 -0.29 -6.05 -16.52
N PHE A 304 0.81 -5.61 -15.91
CA PHE A 304 2.16 -5.83 -16.45
C PHE A 304 2.52 -7.33 -16.33
N PRO A 305 2.73 -8.06 -17.44
CA PRO A 305 3.02 -9.49 -17.40
C PRO A 305 4.29 -9.79 -16.60
N PHE A 306 4.28 -10.81 -15.73
CA PHE A 306 5.44 -11.30 -14.95
C PHE A 306 6.05 -10.34 -13.90
N LEU A 307 5.54 -9.12 -13.77
CA LEU A 307 6.01 -8.15 -12.79
C LEU A 307 5.47 -8.48 -11.39
N GLN A 308 6.36 -8.66 -10.41
CA GLN A 308 6.04 -9.03 -9.04
C GLN A 308 6.54 -7.99 -8.03
N ASN A 309 5.87 -7.91 -6.87
CA ASN A 309 6.29 -7.12 -5.71
C ASN A 309 6.58 -5.65 -6.03
N VAL A 310 5.66 -5.01 -6.75
CA VAL A 310 5.84 -3.61 -7.18
C VAL A 310 5.79 -2.67 -5.99
N ARG A 311 6.78 -1.80 -5.93
CA ARG A 311 6.89 -0.73 -4.94
C ARG A 311 6.87 0.60 -5.67
N ILE A 312 6.12 1.55 -5.13
CA ILE A 312 5.93 2.86 -5.74
C ILE A 312 6.64 3.90 -4.87
N SER A 313 7.20 4.92 -5.52
CA SER A 313 7.66 6.12 -4.85
C SER A 313 7.07 7.35 -5.53
N GLU A 314 6.46 8.20 -4.72
CA GLU A 314 5.89 9.47 -5.14
C GLU A 314 6.71 10.62 -4.57
N ASN A 315 7.40 11.35 -5.46
CA ASN A 315 8.17 12.55 -5.11
C ASN A 315 8.19 13.54 -6.29
N GLY A 316 6.99 13.91 -6.74
CA GLY A 316 6.74 14.73 -7.94
C GLY A 316 5.42 14.37 -8.64
N PHE A 317 5.25 14.87 -9.87
CA PHE A 317 4.12 14.45 -10.72
C PHE A 317 4.37 13.11 -11.43
N SER A 318 5.63 12.66 -11.50
CA SER A 318 6.02 11.34 -12.02
C SER A 318 5.75 10.22 -11.02
N ASN A 319 5.41 9.03 -11.53
CA ASN A 319 5.45 7.78 -10.76
C ASN A 319 6.77 7.08 -11.02
N GLN A 320 7.43 6.64 -9.96
CA GLN A 320 8.57 5.75 -10.06
C GLN A 320 8.19 4.39 -9.49
N ILE A 321 8.59 3.33 -10.18
CA ILE A 321 8.36 1.96 -9.71
C ILE A 321 9.65 1.17 -9.62
N ILE A 322 9.69 0.27 -8.65
CA ILE A 322 10.67 -0.81 -8.56
C ILE A 322 9.89 -2.12 -8.39
N GLY A 323 10.24 -3.14 -9.15
CA GLY A 323 9.65 -4.47 -9.02
C GLY A 323 10.62 -5.58 -9.44
N TYR A 324 10.21 -6.82 -9.19
CA TYR A 324 10.94 -8.02 -9.57
C TYR A 324 10.25 -8.68 -10.76
N GLU A 325 10.91 -8.71 -11.91
CA GLU A 325 10.41 -9.40 -13.10
C GLU A 325 10.89 -10.85 -13.08
N ILE A 326 9.99 -11.82 -13.23
CA ILE A 326 10.34 -13.24 -13.20
C ILE A 326 9.93 -13.87 -14.52
N LEU A 327 10.85 -13.82 -15.48
CA LEU A 327 10.53 -13.96 -16.89
C LEU A 327 11.11 -15.26 -17.48
N PRO A 328 10.29 -16.12 -18.11
CA PRO A 328 10.83 -17.26 -18.85
C PRO A 328 11.74 -16.79 -19.99
N GLU A 329 12.85 -17.48 -20.21
CA GLU A 329 13.88 -17.09 -21.18
C GLU A 329 13.35 -16.76 -22.59
N PRO A 330 12.37 -17.50 -23.17
CA PRO A 330 11.84 -17.19 -24.50
C PRO A 330 11.23 -15.78 -24.64
N TYR A 331 10.82 -15.15 -23.55
CA TYR A 331 10.15 -13.84 -23.55
C TYR A 331 11.10 -12.65 -23.38
N VAL A 332 12.38 -12.87 -23.11
CA VAL A 332 13.34 -11.81 -22.73
C VAL A 332 13.51 -10.76 -23.82
N GLU A 333 13.64 -11.16 -25.09
CA GLU A 333 13.81 -10.21 -26.19
C GLU A 333 12.56 -9.36 -26.44
N ASP A 334 11.37 -9.96 -26.35
CA ASP A 334 10.10 -9.24 -26.48
C ASP A 334 9.89 -8.24 -25.34
N PHE A 335 10.27 -8.61 -24.12
CA PHE A 335 10.26 -7.73 -22.96
C PHE A 335 11.22 -6.55 -23.12
N LEU A 336 12.46 -6.77 -23.55
CA LEU A 336 13.41 -5.69 -23.83
C LEU A 336 12.92 -4.79 -24.98
N SER A 337 12.31 -5.38 -26.01
CA SER A 337 11.65 -4.64 -27.10
C SER A 337 10.52 -3.76 -26.59
N LEU A 338 9.67 -4.26 -25.68
CA LEU A 338 8.62 -3.49 -25.02
C LEU A 338 9.19 -2.28 -24.26
N LEU A 339 10.23 -2.48 -23.45
CA LEU A 339 10.87 -1.41 -22.69
C LEU A 339 11.46 -0.34 -23.62
N ARG A 340 12.11 -0.75 -24.72
CA ARG A 340 12.61 0.16 -25.76
C ARG A 340 11.48 0.94 -26.42
N LYS A 341 10.35 0.29 -26.74
CA LYS A 341 9.15 0.98 -27.26
C LYS A 341 8.64 2.02 -26.26
N PHE A 342 8.48 1.67 -24.98
CA PHE A 342 8.04 2.63 -23.95
C PHE A 342 8.96 3.86 -23.86
N GLN A 343 10.27 3.67 -24.00
CA GLN A 343 11.24 4.77 -24.07
C GLN A 343 11.14 5.56 -25.40
N GLN A 344 10.92 4.88 -26.53
CA GLN A 344 10.77 5.49 -27.85
C GLN A 344 9.57 6.44 -27.89
N TYR A 345 8.42 6.01 -27.37
CA TYR A 345 7.19 6.80 -27.26
C TYR A 345 7.23 7.86 -26.13
N GLY A 346 8.31 7.88 -25.35
CA GLY A 346 8.52 8.86 -24.27
C GLY A 346 7.69 8.60 -23.01
N TYR A 347 7.11 7.42 -22.86
CA TYR A 347 6.34 7.04 -21.67
C TYR A 347 7.24 6.91 -20.44
N ILE A 348 8.46 6.43 -20.66
CA ILE A 348 9.47 6.25 -19.63
C ILE A 348 10.68 7.15 -19.91
N THR A 349 11.11 7.85 -18.87
CA THR A 349 12.27 8.75 -18.87
C THR A 349 13.56 8.04 -18.44
N GLN A 350 13.47 7.03 -17.58
CA GLN A 350 14.62 6.27 -17.07
C GLN A 350 14.26 4.79 -16.89
N ILE A 351 15.19 3.89 -17.23
CA ILE A 351 15.03 2.44 -17.12
C ILE A 351 16.31 1.86 -16.50
N ASN A 352 16.17 1.00 -15.50
CA ASN A 352 17.19 0.03 -15.12
C ASN A 352 16.56 -1.36 -15.12
N CYS A 353 17.22 -2.31 -15.78
CA CYS A 353 16.79 -3.70 -15.88
C CYS A 353 17.98 -4.60 -15.52
N ILE A 354 18.11 -4.87 -14.22
CA ILE A 354 19.26 -5.59 -13.67
C ILE A 354 18.98 -7.09 -13.72
N LYS A 355 19.65 -7.83 -14.60
CA LYS A 355 19.63 -9.30 -14.64
C LYS A 355 20.36 -9.83 -13.40
N SER A 356 19.63 -10.47 -12.50
CA SER A 356 20.17 -10.87 -11.19
C SER A 356 21.06 -12.10 -11.32
N ASP A 357 22.28 -12.04 -10.81
CA ASP A 357 23.21 -13.19 -10.74
C ASP A 357 23.45 -13.69 -9.30
N TYR A 358 23.18 -12.84 -8.31
CA TYR A 358 23.41 -13.12 -6.90
C TYR A 358 22.41 -12.40 -6.01
N ILE A 359 21.97 -13.10 -4.96
CA ILE A 359 21.05 -12.57 -3.96
C ILE A 359 21.64 -12.83 -2.57
N GLU A 360 21.52 -11.83 -1.69
CA GLU A 360 21.85 -11.92 -0.28
C GLU A 360 20.71 -11.36 0.57
N ASN A 361 20.38 -12.06 1.66
CA ASN A 361 19.43 -11.60 2.67
C ASN A 361 20.09 -11.70 4.04
N ASN A 362 20.00 -10.64 4.83
CA ASN A 362 20.49 -10.62 6.20
C ASN A 362 19.36 -10.20 7.13
N LEU A 363 19.25 -10.92 8.25
CA LEU A 363 18.34 -10.66 9.35
C LEU A 363 19.16 -10.51 10.64
N ASN A 364 18.98 -9.40 11.35
CA ASN A 364 19.63 -9.20 12.64
C ASN A 364 18.65 -9.50 13.78
N LEU A 365 18.75 -10.70 14.36
CA LEU A 365 17.89 -11.15 15.46
C LEU A 365 18.12 -10.36 16.76
N ASN A 366 19.19 -9.57 16.90
CA ASN A 366 19.38 -8.69 18.05
C ASN A 366 18.24 -7.67 18.23
N TYR A 367 17.54 -7.33 17.15
CA TYR A 367 16.37 -6.43 17.21
C TYR A 367 15.16 -7.04 17.92
N PHE A 368 15.08 -8.37 18.03
CA PHE A 368 13.95 -9.07 18.64
C PHE A 368 14.18 -9.37 20.12
N ARG A 369 15.40 -9.14 20.62
CA ARG A 369 15.79 -9.46 21.99
C ARG A 369 15.28 -8.45 23.00
N GLU A 370 15.07 -8.90 24.24
CA GLU A 370 14.42 -8.12 25.31
C GLU A 370 15.10 -6.78 25.59
N TYR A 371 16.42 -6.71 25.44
CA TYR A 371 17.19 -5.50 25.70
C TYR A 371 16.99 -4.40 24.65
N HIS A 372 16.46 -4.73 23.47
CA HIS A 372 16.31 -3.79 22.36
C HIS A 372 14.98 -3.05 22.43
N ASN A 373 15.01 -1.76 22.07
CA ASN A 373 13.81 -0.93 21.97
C ASN A 373 13.44 -0.75 20.49
N GLU A 374 12.20 -1.05 20.12
CA GLU A 374 11.73 -1.06 18.73
C GLU A 374 11.87 0.27 17.97
N ASN A 375 12.01 1.39 18.69
CA ASN A 375 12.10 2.72 18.09
C ASN A 375 13.54 3.21 17.84
N ILE A 376 14.55 2.36 18.02
CA ILE A 376 15.97 2.76 17.89
C ILE A 376 16.75 1.84 16.93
N LEU A 377 17.85 2.35 16.38
CA LEU A 377 18.82 1.49 15.70
C LEU A 377 19.63 0.68 16.72
N ILE A 378 20.11 -0.49 16.32
CA ILE A 378 20.85 -1.39 17.21
C ILE A 378 22.19 -0.76 17.62
N ASN A 379 22.52 -0.86 18.90
CA ASN A 379 23.82 -0.45 19.42
C ASN A 379 24.73 -1.68 19.52
N LYS A 380 25.72 -1.74 18.63
CA LYS A 380 26.69 -2.84 18.55
C LYS A 380 27.66 -2.90 19.73
N ASN A 381 27.82 -1.79 20.44
CA ASN A 381 28.68 -1.69 21.63
C ASN A 381 27.91 -2.05 22.92
N HIS A 382 26.61 -2.35 22.83
CA HIS A 382 25.84 -2.78 23.98
C HIS A 382 26.35 -4.13 24.48
N LYS A 383 26.49 -4.30 25.81
CA LYS A 383 27.05 -5.53 26.42
C LYS A 383 26.31 -6.82 26.04
N ASN A 384 25.01 -6.73 25.75
CA ASN A 384 24.20 -7.88 25.35
C ASN A 384 24.15 -8.09 23.83
N TYR A 385 24.74 -7.19 23.04
CA TYR A 385 24.85 -7.39 21.59
C TYR A 385 25.73 -8.60 21.30
N ASN A 386 25.29 -9.46 20.40
CA ASN A 386 26.09 -10.61 19.98
C ASN A 386 25.97 -10.85 18.47
N ILE A 387 27.12 -10.97 17.82
CA ILE A 387 27.24 -11.17 16.37
C ILE A 387 26.64 -12.50 15.90
N GLN A 388 26.50 -13.50 16.77
CA GLN A 388 25.86 -14.78 16.43
C GLN A 388 24.38 -14.66 16.03
N TYR A 389 23.74 -13.54 16.39
CA TYR A 389 22.36 -13.22 16.00
C TYR A 389 22.28 -12.45 14.68
N GLU A 390 23.42 -12.15 14.03
CA GLU A 390 23.47 -11.64 12.66
C GLU A 390 23.45 -12.83 11.69
N ILE A 391 22.29 -13.09 11.08
CA ILE A 391 22.09 -14.25 10.22
C ILE A 391 22.06 -13.83 8.77
N GLY A 392 22.94 -14.42 7.96
CA GLY A 392 23.05 -14.18 6.52
C GLY A 392 22.67 -15.40 5.68
N PHE A 393 22.01 -15.14 4.57
CA PHE A 393 21.81 -16.07 3.47
C PHE A 393 22.39 -15.45 2.20
N SER A 394 23.12 -16.23 1.41
CA SER A 394 23.59 -15.82 0.09
C SER A 394 23.37 -16.93 -0.93
N HIS A 395 23.13 -16.56 -2.19
CA HIS A 395 22.93 -17.51 -3.27
C HIS A 395 23.39 -16.92 -4.60
N ASN A 396 24.36 -17.57 -5.25
CA ASN A 396 24.64 -17.37 -6.67
C ASN A 396 23.58 -18.12 -7.47
N LEU A 397 22.88 -17.40 -8.34
CA LEU A 397 21.87 -17.94 -9.23
C LEU A 397 22.52 -18.60 -10.46
N GLY A 398 23.72 -18.16 -10.83
CA GLY A 398 24.43 -18.59 -12.03
C GLY A 398 24.20 -17.62 -13.20
N ASP A 399 24.96 -17.82 -14.28
CA ASP A 399 24.93 -16.91 -15.45
C ASP A 399 24.15 -17.48 -16.65
N LYS A 400 24.01 -18.81 -16.69
CA LYS A 400 23.34 -19.58 -17.74
C LYS A 400 22.11 -20.27 -17.20
N THR A 401 21.05 -20.25 -17.99
CA THR A 401 19.84 -21.03 -17.74
C THR A 401 20.11 -22.50 -18.05
N SER A 402 19.48 -23.37 -17.26
CA SER A 402 19.30 -24.78 -17.57
C SER A 402 17.82 -25.09 -17.40
N LEU A 403 17.32 -26.04 -18.17
CA LEU A 403 15.91 -26.40 -18.13
C LEU A 403 15.79 -27.76 -17.43
N TYR A 404 15.56 -27.72 -16.13
CA TYR A 404 15.19 -28.91 -15.40
C TYR A 404 13.77 -29.33 -15.81
N PRO A 405 13.54 -30.58 -16.25
CA PRO A 405 12.21 -31.03 -16.63
C PRO A 405 11.34 -31.15 -15.38
N LEU A 406 10.37 -30.24 -15.25
CA LEU A 406 9.46 -30.18 -14.12
C LEU A 406 8.09 -30.75 -14.48
N THR A 407 7.58 -31.64 -13.66
CA THR A 407 6.19 -32.11 -13.69
C THR A 407 5.27 -31.12 -12.98
N LEU A 408 3.94 -31.33 -13.09
CA LEU A 408 2.97 -30.52 -12.34
C LEU A 408 3.19 -30.62 -10.82
N LEU A 409 3.45 -31.84 -10.32
CA LEU A 409 3.77 -32.06 -8.91
C LEU A 409 5.02 -31.26 -8.48
N ASP A 410 6.02 -31.16 -9.35
CA ASP A 410 7.24 -30.42 -9.05
C ASP A 410 6.96 -28.93 -8.88
N PHE A 411 6.16 -28.33 -9.77
CA PHE A 411 5.73 -26.93 -9.61
C PHE A 411 4.94 -26.70 -8.34
N LEU A 412 4.00 -27.60 -7.98
CA LEU A 412 3.23 -27.47 -6.74
C LEU A 412 4.13 -27.54 -5.51
N ILE A 413 5.13 -28.43 -5.49
CA ILE A 413 6.14 -28.49 -4.42
C ILE A 413 6.94 -27.18 -4.38
N LEU A 414 7.45 -26.71 -5.52
CA LEU A 414 8.21 -25.45 -5.62
C LEU A 414 7.38 -24.24 -5.18
N ASP A 415 6.08 -24.22 -5.45
CA ASP A 415 5.17 -23.18 -5.00
C ASP A 415 5.02 -23.21 -3.47
N ARG A 416 4.81 -24.38 -2.87
CA ARG A 416 4.63 -24.52 -1.41
C ARG A 416 5.90 -24.21 -0.61
N ILE A 417 7.09 -24.59 -1.09
CA ILE A 417 8.33 -24.45 -0.29
C ILE A 417 8.80 -22.99 -0.09
N ARG A 418 8.22 -22.01 -0.78
CA ARG A 418 8.72 -20.61 -0.77
C ARG A 418 8.14 -19.72 0.32
N TYR A 419 7.00 -20.10 0.90
CA TYR A 419 6.17 -19.17 1.68
C TYR A 419 6.05 -19.58 3.16
N TYR A 420 5.29 -18.79 3.92
CA TYR A 420 5.02 -18.96 5.36
C TYR A 420 4.24 -20.25 5.65
N SER A 421 4.18 -20.71 6.91
CA SER A 421 3.55 -22.01 7.26
C SER A 421 2.09 -22.16 6.82
N ILE A 422 1.34 -21.04 6.74
CA ILE A 422 -0.05 -21.02 6.27
C ILE A 422 -0.14 -21.36 4.78
N THR A 423 0.83 -20.89 4.00
CA THR A 423 0.86 -21.01 2.53
C THR A 423 1.76 -22.14 2.03
N GLY A 424 2.74 -22.55 2.83
CA GLY A 424 3.78 -23.53 2.51
C GLY A 424 3.88 -24.70 3.49
N PHE A 425 5.01 -25.42 3.43
CA PHE A 425 5.27 -26.51 4.38
C PHE A 425 5.64 -25.95 5.76
N GLY A 426 4.96 -26.43 6.81
CA GLY A 426 5.28 -26.12 8.20
C GLY A 426 6.20 -27.16 8.85
N PHE A 427 6.38 -27.07 10.17
CA PHE A 427 7.01 -28.12 10.98
C PHE A 427 6.02 -29.28 11.31
N GLU A 428 5.10 -29.57 10.38
CA GLU A 428 3.99 -30.51 10.52
C GLU A 428 4.42 -31.97 10.31
N PRO A 429 3.63 -32.95 10.80
CA PRO A 429 3.83 -34.35 10.47
C PRO A 429 3.66 -34.56 8.96
N ASN A 430 4.53 -35.38 8.37
CA ASN A 430 4.62 -35.52 6.91
C ASN A 430 3.28 -35.95 6.22
N ARG A 431 2.35 -36.59 6.95
CA ARG A 431 1.03 -37.01 6.44
C ARG A 431 0.13 -35.85 5.98
N ASP A 432 0.13 -34.73 6.69
CA ASP A 432 -0.75 -33.60 6.37
C ASP A 432 -0.27 -32.86 5.12
N SER A 433 1.06 -32.77 4.95
CA SER A 433 1.68 -32.22 3.74
C SER A 433 1.40 -33.08 2.49
N ILE A 434 1.36 -34.41 2.60
CA ILE A 434 0.93 -35.29 1.50
C ILE A 434 -0.52 -35.01 1.12
N LYS A 435 -1.42 -34.99 2.10
CA LYS A 435 -2.85 -34.79 1.84
C LYS A 435 -3.09 -33.49 1.09
N GLN A 436 -2.40 -32.43 1.53
CA GLN A 436 -2.46 -31.12 0.89
C GLN A 436 -1.92 -31.14 -0.54
N LEU A 437 -0.73 -31.72 -0.79
CA LEU A 437 -0.19 -31.81 -2.14
C LEU A 437 -1.08 -32.66 -3.07
N LYS A 438 -1.69 -33.72 -2.55
CA LYS A 438 -2.64 -34.54 -3.32
C LYS A 438 -3.90 -33.74 -3.65
N SER A 439 -4.41 -32.96 -2.70
CA SER A 439 -5.53 -32.02 -2.91
C SER A 439 -5.18 -30.99 -3.98
N ASP A 440 -4.05 -30.29 -3.85
CA ASP A 440 -3.56 -29.29 -4.82
C ASP A 440 -3.47 -29.86 -6.24
N LEU A 441 -2.91 -31.07 -6.36
CA LEU A 441 -2.75 -31.76 -7.64
C LEU A 441 -4.10 -32.10 -8.28
N MET A 442 -5.04 -32.63 -7.50
CA MET A 442 -6.38 -32.94 -8.01
C MET A 442 -7.15 -31.67 -8.37
N ASN A 443 -7.10 -30.66 -7.51
CA ASN A 443 -7.78 -29.39 -7.71
C ASN A 443 -7.28 -28.67 -8.95
N GLU A 444 -5.96 -28.69 -9.22
CA GLU A 444 -5.42 -28.12 -10.46
C GLU A 444 -5.99 -28.83 -11.71
N ILE A 445 -5.98 -30.17 -11.72
CA ILE A 445 -6.47 -30.94 -12.87
C ILE A 445 -7.98 -30.67 -13.09
N LEU A 446 -8.75 -30.66 -12.01
CA LEU A 446 -10.19 -30.37 -12.04
C LEU A 446 -10.48 -28.93 -12.49
N SER A 447 -9.69 -27.97 -12.00
CA SER A 447 -9.78 -26.55 -12.38
C SER A 447 -9.54 -26.35 -13.88
N GLN A 448 -8.47 -26.97 -14.42
CA GLN A 448 -8.20 -26.92 -15.87
C GLN A 448 -9.31 -27.58 -16.69
N ALA A 449 -9.87 -28.70 -16.20
CA ALA A 449 -10.98 -29.39 -16.86
C ALA A 449 -12.25 -28.51 -16.86
N ALA A 450 -12.54 -27.85 -15.75
CA ALA A 450 -13.66 -26.93 -15.60
C ALA A 450 -13.53 -25.73 -16.54
N LEU A 451 -12.35 -25.09 -16.60
CA LEU A 451 -12.09 -23.98 -17.53
C LEU A 451 -12.37 -24.36 -18.99
N ILE A 452 -11.95 -25.56 -19.39
CA ILE A 452 -12.15 -26.09 -20.74
C ILE A 452 -13.62 -26.39 -21.00
N LYS A 453 -14.30 -27.07 -20.07
CA LYS A 453 -15.73 -27.38 -20.15
C LYS A 453 -16.56 -26.10 -20.25
N ASN A 454 -16.26 -25.11 -19.42
CA ASN A 454 -16.95 -23.82 -19.39
C ASN A 454 -16.71 -23.04 -20.69
N LEU A 455 -15.47 -22.99 -21.19
CA LEU A 455 -15.20 -22.37 -22.49
C LEU A 455 -15.97 -23.07 -23.61
N LYS A 456 -15.99 -24.41 -23.62
CA LYS A 456 -16.77 -25.20 -24.59
C LYS A 456 -18.27 -24.87 -24.53
N GLN A 457 -18.86 -24.84 -23.34
CA GLN A 457 -20.28 -24.49 -23.15
C GLN A 457 -20.58 -23.07 -23.63
N LYS A 458 -19.75 -22.09 -23.26
CA LYS A 458 -19.93 -20.69 -23.69
C LYS A 458 -19.76 -20.55 -25.21
N LEU A 459 -18.80 -21.23 -25.83
CA LEU A 459 -18.68 -21.23 -27.29
C LEU A 459 -19.86 -21.91 -27.98
N LYS A 460 -20.40 -22.99 -27.42
CA LYS A 460 -21.62 -23.62 -27.97
C LYS A 460 -22.80 -22.65 -27.95
N ILE A 461 -22.98 -21.91 -26.85
CA ILE A 461 -23.98 -20.84 -26.77
C ILE A 461 -23.71 -19.76 -27.84
N LEU A 462 -22.45 -19.35 -28.00
CA LEU A 462 -22.04 -18.37 -29.01
C LEU A 462 -22.33 -18.87 -30.43
N HIS A 463 -22.00 -20.12 -30.77
CA HIS A 463 -22.22 -20.69 -32.11
C HIS A 463 -23.70 -20.91 -32.42
N ASN A 464 -24.50 -21.30 -31.43
CA ASN A 464 -25.94 -21.51 -31.58
C ASN A 464 -26.73 -20.19 -31.71
N ASN A 465 -26.16 -19.06 -31.27
CA ASN A 465 -26.80 -17.75 -31.34
C ASN A 465 -26.08 -16.84 -32.35
N ILE A 466 -26.58 -16.83 -33.59
CA ILE A 466 -25.99 -16.07 -34.71
C ILE A 466 -25.82 -14.58 -34.37
N ASN A 467 -26.83 -13.95 -33.76
CA ASN A 467 -26.77 -12.54 -33.40
C ASN A 467 -25.68 -12.27 -32.35
N LEU A 468 -25.60 -13.09 -31.31
CA LEU A 468 -24.56 -12.98 -30.29
C LEU A 468 -23.16 -13.20 -30.88
N LYS A 469 -23.01 -14.15 -31.81
CA LYS A 469 -21.77 -14.40 -32.56
C LYS A 469 -21.34 -13.19 -33.37
N GLU A 470 -22.24 -12.62 -34.17
CA GLU A 470 -21.94 -11.46 -35.01
C GLU A 470 -21.55 -10.24 -34.17
N GLN A 471 -22.25 -10.00 -33.05
CA GLN A 471 -21.91 -8.92 -32.12
C GLN A 471 -20.55 -9.13 -31.45
N PHE A 472 -20.21 -10.36 -31.06
CA PHE A 472 -18.89 -10.69 -30.52
C PHE A 472 -17.79 -10.46 -31.56
N LEU A 473 -17.98 -10.92 -32.79
CA LEU A 473 -17.00 -10.71 -33.87
C LEU A 473 -16.84 -9.22 -34.21
N TYR A 474 -17.94 -8.47 -34.22
CA TYR A 474 -17.92 -7.02 -34.36
C TYR A 474 -17.11 -6.34 -33.25
N LEU A 475 -17.28 -6.77 -31.99
CA LEU A 475 -16.50 -6.27 -30.85
C LEU A 475 -14.99 -6.50 -31.07
N LEU A 476 -14.60 -7.70 -31.50
CA LEU A 476 -13.20 -8.04 -31.78
C LEU A 476 -12.60 -7.15 -32.88
N ASP A 477 -13.34 -6.93 -33.98
CA ASP A 477 -12.88 -6.10 -35.08
C ASP A 477 -12.82 -4.61 -34.68
N PHE A 478 -13.84 -4.11 -33.97
CA PHE A 478 -13.88 -2.73 -33.47
C PHE A 478 -12.68 -2.38 -32.58
N PHE A 479 -12.20 -3.34 -31.79
CA PHE A 479 -11.06 -3.15 -30.87
C PHE A 479 -9.75 -3.79 -31.34
N LYS A 480 -9.65 -4.18 -32.62
CA LYS A 480 -8.47 -4.86 -33.18
C LYS A 480 -7.14 -4.14 -32.94
N ILE A 481 -7.14 -2.80 -33.00
CA ILE A 481 -5.96 -1.94 -32.77
C ILE A 481 -5.72 -1.69 -31.26
N SER A 482 -6.71 -2.00 -30.42
CA SER A 482 -6.62 -1.83 -28.96
C SER A 482 -6.01 -3.04 -28.24
N GLY A 483 -6.13 -4.22 -28.85
CA GLY A 483 -5.61 -5.47 -28.31
C GLY A 483 -6.49 -6.09 -27.22
N SER A 484 -6.25 -7.37 -26.94
CA SER A 484 -7.10 -8.18 -26.05
C SER A 484 -7.14 -7.70 -24.60
N PHE A 485 -6.03 -7.19 -24.07
CA PHE A 485 -5.95 -6.60 -22.72
C PHE A 485 -6.90 -5.40 -22.58
N PHE A 486 -7.01 -4.57 -23.61
CA PHE A 486 -7.94 -3.45 -23.62
C PHE A 486 -9.39 -3.92 -23.62
N ILE A 487 -9.74 -4.93 -24.44
CA ILE A 487 -11.12 -5.45 -24.53
C ILE A 487 -11.55 -6.05 -23.19
N LYS A 488 -10.70 -6.88 -22.57
CA LYS A 488 -10.96 -7.45 -21.25
C LYS A 488 -11.25 -6.35 -20.22
N GLY A 489 -10.35 -5.39 -20.09
CA GLY A 489 -10.53 -4.27 -19.18
C GLY A 489 -11.73 -3.39 -19.54
N PHE A 490 -12.05 -3.22 -20.82
CA PHE A 490 -13.23 -2.48 -21.27
C PHE A 490 -14.54 -3.14 -20.82
N LEU A 491 -14.66 -4.46 -21.00
CA LEU A 491 -15.85 -5.24 -20.61
C LEU A 491 -16.05 -5.24 -19.09
N GLU A 492 -14.98 -5.53 -18.33
CA GLU A 492 -15.02 -5.50 -16.85
C GLU A 492 -15.45 -4.11 -16.33
N ASN A 493 -14.94 -3.05 -16.95
CA ASN A 493 -15.30 -1.68 -16.58
C ASN A 493 -16.74 -1.30 -16.94
N ILE A 494 -17.33 -1.86 -18.00
CA ILE A 494 -18.73 -1.60 -18.37
C ILE A 494 -19.65 -2.22 -17.33
N ILE A 495 -19.40 -3.48 -16.96
CA ILE A 495 -20.22 -4.21 -15.99
C ILE A 495 -20.23 -3.47 -14.66
N LEU A 496 -19.04 -3.15 -14.13
CA LEU A 496 -18.91 -2.45 -12.85
C LEU A 496 -19.54 -1.04 -12.88
N LEU A 497 -19.56 -0.39 -14.04
CA LEU A 497 -20.21 0.90 -14.20
C LEU A 497 -21.74 0.75 -14.25
N CYS A 498 -22.28 -0.31 -14.85
CA CYS A 498 -23.71 -0.63 -14.79
C CYS A 498 -24.17 -0.89 -13.36
N GLU A 499 -23.42 -1.69 -12.59
CA GLU A 499 -23.67 -1.95 -11.16
C GLU A 499 -23.71 -0.64 -10.36
N GLN A 500 -22.71 0.23 -10.53
CA GLN A 500 -22.70 1.54 -9.87
C GLN A 500 -23.88 2.44 -10.25
N VAL A 501 -24.32 2.40 -11.51
CA VAL A 501 -25.51 3.16 -11.95
C VAL A 501 -26.75 2.64 -11.24
N GLN A 502 -26.92 1.32 -11.17
CA GLN A 502 -28.03 0.67 -10.47
C GLN A 502 -28.03 1.05 -8.99
N ASP A 503 -26.88 0.98 -8.32
CA ASP A 503 -26.72 1.35 -6.91
C ASP A 503 -27.04 2.81 -6.63
N ILE A 504 -26.58 3.73 -7.49
CA ILE A 504 -26.87 5.15 -7.32
C ILE A 504 -28.38 5.39 -7.44
N ILE A 505 -29.04 4.77 -8.42
CA ILE A 505 -30.47 4.98 -8.66
C ILE A 505 -31.31 4.32 -7.55
N SER A 506 -30.95 3.10 -7.11
CA SER A 506 -31.68 2.39 -6.06
C SER A 506 -31.63 3.12 -4.71
N ASN A 507 -30.49 3.74 -4.39
CA ASN A 507 -30.32 4.53 -3.16
C ASN A 507 -30.92 5.95 -3.24
N ASN A 508 -31.34 6.39 -4.43
CA ASN A 508 -31.84 7.74 -4.67
C ASN A 508 -33.13 7.70 -5.51
N PRO A 509 -34.29 7.39 -4.89
CA PRO A 509 -35.57 7.22 -5.59
C PRO A 509 -36.01 8.45 -6.42
N GLN A 510 -35.50 9.63 -6.09
CA GLN A 510 -35.69 10.87 -6.84
C GLN A 510 -35.09 10.85 -8.26
N ILE A 511 -34.19 9.91 -8.56
CA ILE A 511 -33.56 9.74 -9.88
C ILE A 511 -34.45 8.82 -10.73
N ASN A 512 -35.37 9.42 -11.48
CA ASN A 512 -36.34 8.69 -12.30
C ASN A 512 -36.10 8.74 -13.81
N ASN A 513 -35.08 9.47 -14.28
CA ASN A 513 -34.72 9.54 -15.71
C ASN A 513 -33.25 9.96 -15.90
N LEU A 514 -32.78 9.92 -17.15
CA LEU A 514 -31.40 10.30 -17.50
C LEU A 514 -31.06 11.74 -17.06
N TYR A 515 -32.00 12.68 -17.17
CA TYR A 515 -31.77 14.08 -16.82
C TYR A 515 -31.57 14.25 -15.31
N SER A 516 -32.42 13.64 -14.48
CA SER A 516 -32.26 13.65 -13.02
C SER A 516 -30.99 12.92 -12.58
N PHE A 517 -30.58 11.85 -13.28
CA PHE A 517 -29.31 11.16 -13.02
C PHE A 517 -28.09 12.04 -13.37
N GLN A 518 -28.07 12.66 -14.55
CA GLN A 518 -26.99 13.58 -14.93
C GLN A 518 -26.94 14.81 -14.01
N TYR A 519 -28.10 15.31 -13.60
CA TYR A 519 -28.20 16.40 -12.63
C TYR A 519 -27.64 15.98 -11.27
N TYR A 520 -27.96 14.79 -10.77
CA TYR A 520 -27.40 14.24 -9.53
C TYR A 520 -25.87 14.14 -9.59
N LEU A 521 -25.32 13.55 -10.67
CA LEU A 521 -23.87 13.47 -10.86
C LEU A 521 -23.21 14.85 -10.89
N LYS A 522 -23.86 15.83 -11.54
CA LYS A 522 -23.36 17.20 -11.65
C LYS A 522 -23.43 17.94 -10.30
N GLN A 523 -24.51 17.80 -9.55
CA GLN A 523 -24.70 18.40 -8.23
C GLN A 523 -23.66 17.90 -7.23
N ASN A 524 -23.36 16.60 -7.26
CA ASN A 524 -22.40 15.98 -6.36
C ASN A 524 -20.95 16.00 -6.89
N ASP A 525 -20.70 16.57 -8.07
CA ASP A 525 -19.41 16.60 -8.77
C ASP A 525 -18.72 15.22 -8.87
N LEU A 526 -19.54 14.17 -9.00
CA LEU A 526 -19.11 12.79 -9.12
C LEU A 526 -18.76 12.48 -10.57
N SER A 527 -17.66 11.75 -10.77
CA SER A 527 -17.24 11.35 -12.11
C SER A 527 -17.25 9.84 -12.25
N LEU A 528 -18.41 9.32 -12.63
CA LEU A 528 -18.65 7.91 -12.90
C LEU A 528 -17.57 7.34 -13.85
N PHE A 529 -17.33 8.02 -14.99
CA PHE A 529 -16.45 7.51 -16.04
C PHE A 529 -14.94 7.72 -15.82
N SER A 530 -14.54 8.56 -14.86
CA SER A 530 -13.10 8.89 -14.67
C SER A 530 -12.25 7.69 -14.26
N GLN A 531 -12.91 6.68 -13.69
CA GLN A 531 -12.30 5.49 -13.15
C GLN A 531 -12.00 4.42 -14.21
N TYR A 532 -12.49 4.58 -15.44
CA TYR A 532 -12.60 3.51 -16.43
C TYR A 532 -11.82 3.79 -17.72
N ILE A 533 -11.66 2.76 -18.56
CA ILE A 533 -10.80 2.76 -19.76
C ILE A 533 -11.49 3.40 -20.99
N PHE A 534 -12.64 4.06 -20.81
CA PHE A 534 -13.45 4.53 -21.92
C PHE A 534 -12.87 5.74 -22.66
N SER A 535 -12.85 5.65 -23.99
CA SER A 535 -12.72 6.81 -24.87
C SER A 535 -13.97 7.70 -24.78
N GLU A 536 -13.86 8.98 -25.10
CA GLU A 536 -15.03 9.90 -25.08
C GLU A 536 -16.19 9.41 -25.97
N LYS A 537 -15.88 8.76 -27.10
CA LYS A 537 -16.89 8.15 -27.98
C LYS A 537 -17.65 7.03 -27.27
N ILE A 538 -16.93 6.17 -26.55
CA ILE A 538 -17.51 5.07 -25.78
C ILE A 538 -18.32 5.59 -24.60
N LYS A 539 -17.82 6.60 -23.87
CA LYS A 539 -18.57 7.24 -22.78
C LYS A 539 -19.90 7.81 -23.26
N LYS A 540 -19.89 8.54 -24.38
CA LYS A 540 -21.12 9.06 -24.99
C LYS A 540 -22.07 7.94 -25.36
N SER A 541 -21.58 6.89 -26.01
CA SER A 541 -22.40 5.71 -26.32
C SER A 541 -23.01 5.09 -25.06
N PHE A 542 -22.25 4.94 -23.98
CA PHE A 542 -22.77 4.40 -22.73
C PHE A 542 -23.86 5.30 -22.13
N ILE A 543 -23.60 6.61 -22.01
CA ILE A 543 -24.53 7.58 -21.41
C ILE A 543 -25.81 7.73 -22.21
N TYR A 544 -25.72 7.74 -23.54
CA TYR A 544 -26.86 8.05 -24.41
C TYR A 544 -27.55 6.82 -24.99
N ASN A 545 -26.93 5.64 -24.94
CA ASN A 545 -27.55 4.42 -25.46
C ASN A 545 -27.85 3.41 -24.35
N LEU A 546 -26.95 3.18 -23.40
CA LEU A 546 -27.14 2.13 -22.38
C LEU A 546 -27.93 2.61 -21.16
N ILE A 547 -27.53 3.72 -20.53
CA ILE A 547 -28.23 4.26 -19.35
C ILE A 547 -29.72 4.54 -19.63
N PRO A 548 -30.13 5.08 -20.78
CA PRO A 548 -31.55 5.34 -21.04
C PRO A 548 -32.39 4.07 -21.08
N LEU A 549 -31.80 2.92 -21.47
CA LEU A 549 -32.51 1.64 -21.40
C LEU A 549 -32.90 1.28 -19.97
N TYR A 550 -32.09 1.63 -18.96
CA TYR A 550 -32.44 1.37 -17.56
C TYR A 550 -33.77 2.04 -17.17
N PHE A 551 -33.98 3.29 -17.62
CA PHE A 551 -35.19 4.05 -17.32
C PHE A 551 -36.37 3.71 -18.25
N ASN A 552 -36.10 3.46 -19.53
CA ASN A 552 -37.14 3.28 -20.55
C ASN A 552 -37.59 1.82 -20.71
N ASN A 553 -36.67 0.86 -20.58
CA ASN A 553 -36.89 -0.56 -20.78
C ASN A 553 -35.87 -1.39 -19.99
N ASN A 554 -36.09 -1.52 -18.67
CA ASN A 554 -35.15 -2.20 -17.78
C ASN A 554 -34.84 -3.65 -18.23
N SER A 555 -35.79 -4.35 -18.87
CA SER A 555 -35.54 -5.69 -19.43
C SER A 555 -34.48 -5.69 -20.54
N GLU A 556 -34.47 -4.67 -21.40
CA GLU A 556 -33.48 -4.53 -22.46
C GLU A 556 -32.11 -4.09 -21.92
N PHE A 557 -32.11 -3.24 -20.88
CA PHE A 557 -30.88 -2.93 -20.13
C PHE A 557 -30.25 -4.21 -19.54
N THR A 558 -31.04 -5.02 -18.83
CA THR A 558 -30.56 -6.28 -18.25
C THR A 558 -29.99 -7.21 -19.33
N LYS A 559 -30.67 -7.37 -20.47
CA LYS A 559 -30.17 -8.19 -21.59
C LYS A 559 -28.83 -7.69 -22.15
N GLU A 560 -28.64 -6.37 -22.24
CA GLU A 560 -27.35 -5.81 -22.68
C GLU A 560 -26.24 -6.04 -21.65
N VAL A 561 -26.54 -5.92 -20.34
CA VAL A 561 -25.60 -6.21 -19.26
C VAL A 561 -25.19 -7.69 -19.28
N GLU A 562 -26.17 -8.61 -19.34
CA GLU A 562 -25.93 -10.07 -19.45
C GLU A 562 -25.05 -10.43 -20.66
N LYS A 563 -25.22 -9.71 -21.78
CA LYS A 563 -24.37 -9.88 -22.96
C LYS A 563 -22.92 -9.46 -22.68
N TYR A 564 -22.70 -8.29 -22.06
CA TYR A 564 -21.35 -7.85 -21.71
C TYR A 564 -20.69 -8.78 -20.69
N GLU A 565 -21.45 -9.31 -19.73
CA GLU A 565 -21.00 -10.33 -18.79
C GLU A 565 -20.59 -11.61 -19.50
N PHE A 566 -21.38 -12.05 -20.48
CA PHE A 566 -21.05 -13.21 -21.32
C PHE A 566 -19.74 -13.02 -22.09
N PHE A 567 -19.56 -11.87 -22.76
CA PHE A 567 -18.31 -11.54 -23.45
C PHE A 567 -17.12 -11.41 -22.48
N SER A 568 -17.33 -10.78 -21.33
CA SER A 568 -16.32 -10.65 -20.28
C SER A 568 -15.85 -12.02 -19.81
N THR A 569 -16.79 -12.94 -19.58
CA THR A 569 -16.52 -14.33 -19.20
C THR A 569 -15.70 -15.06 -20.27
N LEU A 570 -16.05 -14.94 -21.56
CA LEU A 570 -15.25 -15.52 -22.64
C LEU A 570 -13.81 -15.00 -22.66
N PHE A 571 -13.61 -13.69 -22.48
CA PHE A 571 -12.28 -13.11 -22.39
C PHE A 571 -11.51 -13.56 -21.15
N LYS A 572 -12.16 -13.65 -19.98
CA LYS A 572 -11.55 -14.20 -18.76
C LYS A 572 -11.07 -15.62 -18.99
N LEU A 573 -11.90 -16.49 -19.56
CA LEU A 573 -11.53 -17.87 -19.89
C LEU A 573 -10.37 -17.94 -20.88
N CYS A 574 -10.36 -17.11 -21.93
CA CYS A 574 -9.24 -17.03 -22.87
C CYS A 574 -7.94 -16.61 -22.18
N PHE A 575 -7.98 -15.61 -21.29
CA PHE A 575 -6.82 -15.16 -20.52
C PHE A 575 -6.32 -16.23 -19.55
N SER A 576 -7.21 -16.93 -18.84
CA SER A 576 -6.84 -18.05 -17.96
C SER A 576 -6.12 -19.16 -18.74
N LEU A 577 -6.57 -19.43 -19.96
CA LEU A 577 -5.96 -20.40 -20.88
C LEU A 577 -4.78 -19.84 -21.72
N LYS A 578 -4.31 -18.63 -21.43
CA LYS A 578 -3.21 -17.91 -22.11
C LYS A 578 -3.40 -17.68 -23.61
N ILE A 579 -4.66 -17.55 -24.06
CA ILE A 579 -5.05 -17.22 -25.43
C ILE A 579 -5.21 -15.69 -25.54
N PHE A 580 -4.10 -14.99 -25.78
CA PHE A 580 -4.10 -13.52 -25.84
C PHE A 580 -4.36 -12.96 -27.25
N SER A 581 -4.11 -13.76 -28.28
CA SER A 581 -4.19 -13.30 -29.67
C SER A 581 -5.64 -13.07 -30.09
N LEU A 582 -5.99 -11.84 -30.50
CA LEU A 582 -7.33 -11.56 -31.03
C LEU A 582 -7.66 -12.42 -32.26
N LYS A 583 -6.66 -12.73 -33.10
CA LYS A 583 -6.85 -13.63 -34.25
C LYS A 583 -7.20 -15.06 -33.81
N ALA A 584 -6.60 -15.54 -32.73
CA ALA A 584 -6.91 -16.86 -32.19
C ALA A 584 -8.33 -16.89 -31.59
N ILE A 585 -8.69 -15.86 -30.81
CA ILE A 585 -10.04 -15.71 -30.23
C ILE A 585 -11.09 -15.63 -31.35
N GLU A 586 -10.83 -14.84 -32.39
CA GLU A 586 -11.69 -14.72 -33.57
C GLU A 586 -11.86 -16.06 -34.30
N LYS A 587 -10.78 -16.81 -34.50
CA LYS A 587 -10.82 -18.13 -35.16
C LYS A 587 -11.67 -19.13 -34.37
N ILE A 588 -11.47 -19.18 -33.05
CA ILE A 588 -12.22 -20.05 -32.14
C ILE A 588 -13.71 -19.66 -32.11
N ALA A 589 -14.03 -18.37 -32.18
CA ALA A 589 -15.41 -17.90 -32.25
C ALA A 589 -16.07 -18.16 -33.63
N LYS A 590 -15.30 -18.27 -34.72
CA LYS A 590 -15.83 -18.51 -36.08
C LYS A 590 -16.07 -19.98 -36.39
N ILE A 591 -15.10 -20.86 -36.07
CA ILE A 591 -15.03 -22.25 -36.54
C ILE A 591 -15.25 -23.21 -35.36
N GLU A 592 -16.43 -23.84 -35.32
CA GLU A 592 -16.82 -24.78 -34.26
C GLU A 592 -15.90 -26.02 -34.22
N ASP A 593 -15.57 -26.60 -35.38
CA ASP A 593 -14.70 -27.78 -35.49
C ASP A 593 -13.31 -27.56 -34.89
N THR A 594 -12.77 -26.34 -35.05
CA THR A 594 -11.45 -26.00 -34.48
C THR A 594 -11.51 -26.02 -32.95
N ALA A 595 -12.62 -25.56 -32.38
CA ALA A 595 -12.83 -25.59 -30.95
C ALA A 595 -12.98 -27.03 -30.44
N GLU A 596 -13.81 -27.85 -31.10
CA GLU A 596 -14.04 -29.25 -30.72
C GLU A 596 -12.77 -30.13 -30.78
N ILE A 597 -11.91 -29.93 -31.77
CA ILE A 597 -10.62 -30.64 -31.86
C ILE A 597 -9.68 -30.25 -30.70
N ILE A 598 -9.64 -28.97 -30.33
CA ILE A 598 -8.82 -28.49 -29.20
C ILE A 598 -9.37 -29.07 -27.89
N TYR A 599 -10.69 -29.11 -27.73
CA TYR A 599 -11.34 -29.62 -26.52
C TYR A 599 -11.19 -31.11 -26.34
N SER A 600 -11.49 -31.91 -27.37
CA SER A 600 -11.37 -33.36 -27.30
C SER A 600 -9.94 -33.78 -26.92
N LYS A 601 -8.91 -33.16 -27.53
CA LYS A 601 -7.50 -33.40 -27.19
C LYS A 601 -7.16 -33.01 -25.75
N LYS A 602 -7.54 -31.81 -25.30
CA LYS A 602 -7.22 -31.38 -23.93
C LYS A 602 -8.02 -32.16 -22.88
N GLN A 603 -9.27 -32.50 -23.14
CA GLN A 603 -10.12 -33.27 -22.22
C GLN A 603 -9.58 -34.69 -22.04
N HIS A 604 -9.25 -35.38 -23.13
CA HIS A 604 -8.64 -36.70 -23.07
C HIS A 604 -7.37 -36.66 -22.22
N LYS A 605 -6.50 -35.68 -22.48
CA LYS A 605 -5.26 -35.48 -21.72
C LYS A 605 -5.49 -35.23 -20.23
N LEU A 606 -6.46 -34.41 -19.86
CA LEU A 606 -6.77 -34.15 -18.45
C LEU A 606 -7.35 -35.37 -17.75
N ASN A 607 -8.17 -36.16 -18.45
CA ASN A 607 -8.68 -37.44 -17.94
C ASN A 607 -7.53 -38.43 -17.71
N ASP A 608 -6.59 -38.54 -18.66
CA ASP A 608 -5.40 -39.40 -18.52
C ASP A 608 -4.54 -38.97 -17.32
N MET A 609 -4.30 -37.66 -17.18
CA MET A 609 -3.59 -37.10 -16.02
C MET A 609 -4.34 -37.42 -14.72
N TYR A 610 -5.65 -37.18 -14.67
CA TYR A 610 -6.48 -37.44 -13.50
C TYR A 610 -6.39 -38.90 -13.06
N GLU A 611 -6.61 -39.85 -13.97
CA GLU A 611 -6.53 -41.28 -13.64
C GLU A 611 -5.10 -41.68 -13.23
N SER A 612 -4.07 -41.16 -13.92
CA SER A 612 -2.67 -41.46 -13.57
C SER A 612 -2.30 -40.99 -12.16
N TYR A 613 -2.74 -39.81 -11.75
CA TYR A 613 -2.41 -39.23 -10.45
C TYR A 613 -3.34 -39.70 -9.32
N LYS A 614 -4.59 -40.05 -9.65
CA LYS A 614 -5.52 -40.71 -8.72
C LYS A 614 -4.99 -42.07 -8.27
N LEU A 615 -4.42 -42.84 -9.21
CA LEU A 615 -3.79 -44.14 -8.97
C LEU A 615 -2.39 -44.02 -8.33
N GLN A 616 -1.77 -42.84 -8.38
CA GLN A 616 -0.42 -42.64 -7.85
C GLN A 616 -0.44 -42.50 -6.32
N GLU A 617 0.26 -43.41 -5.62
CA GLU A 617 0.55 -43.25 -4.20
C GLU A 617 1.61 -42.17 -3.99
N LEU A 618 1.20 -41.01 -3.47
CA LEU A 618 2.11 -39.94 -3.06
C LEU A 618 2.63 -40.26 -1.66
N THR A 619 3.90 -40.63 -1.53
CA THR A 619 4.54 -40.93 -0.24
C THR A 619 5.48 -39.81 0.20
N ASN A 620 5.75 -39.74 1.50
CA ASN A 620 6.70 -38.77 2.07
C ASN A 620 8.10 -38.96 1.51
N GLU A 621 8.50 -40.23 1.41
CA GLU A 621 9.78 -40.61 0.85
C GLU A 621 9.95 -40.08 -0.59
N LYS A 622 8.87 -40.06 -1.39
CA LYS A 622 8.91 -39.49 -2.73
C LYS A 622 9.09 -37.96 -2.72
N ILE A 623 8.39 -37.24 -1.85
CA ILE A 623 8.54 -35.78 -1.70
C ILE A 623 9.94 -35.44 -1.20
N GLU A 624 10.42 -36.13 -0.16
CA GLU A 624 11.76 -35.95 0.39
C GLU A 624 12.83 -36.25 -0.67
N LYS A 625 12.69 -37.34 -1.44
CA LYS A 625 13.59 -37.65 -2.56
C LYS A 625 13.61 -36.55 -3.63
N LEU A 626 12.46 -35.94 -3.96
CA LEU A 626 12.39 -34.83 -4.91
C LEU A 626 13.10 -33.59 -4.37
N ILE A 627 12.85 -33.23 -3.11
CA ILE A 627 13.51 -32.09 -2.46
C ILE A 627 15.02 -32.32 -2.35
N GLU A 628 15.45 -33.51 -1.95
CA GLU A 628 16.86 -33.90 -1.95
C GLU A 628 17.47 -33.81 -3.35
N LYS A 629 16.75 -34.24 -4.39
CA LYS A 629 17.19 -34.11 -5.79
C LYS A 629 17.39 -32.64 -6.17
N TYR A 630 16.50 -31.74 -5.72
CA TYR A 630 16.64 -30.30 -5.96
C TYR A 630 17.81 -29.64 -5.22
N LEU A 631 18.22 -30.21 -4.10
CA LEU A 631 19.32 -29.72 -3.26
C LEU A 631 20.70 -30.24 -3.70
N LYS A 632 20.78 -31.44 -4.30
CA LYS A 632 22.04 -32.15 -4.56
C LYS A 632 22.70 -31.86 -5.93
N ASN A 633 22.06 -31.08 -6.80
CA ASN A 633 22.65 -30.69 -8.10
C ASN A 633 23.88 -29.77 -7.92
N GLU A 634 24.83 -29.78 -8.88
CA GLU A 634 26.00 -28.87 -8.87
C GLU A 634 25.60 -27.40 -8.69
N ILE A 635 24.52 -26.99 -9.38
CA ILE A 635 23.80 -25.75 -9.10
C ILE A 635 22.41 -26.16 -8.59
N PRO A 636 22.11 -25.99 -7.29
CA PRO A 636 20.86 -26.47 -6.72
C PRO A 636 19.67 -25.65 -7.25
N LEU A 637 18.55 -26.33 -7.51
CA LEU A 637 17.29 -25.71 -7.90
C LEU A 637 16.66 -24.95 -6.74
N ILE A 638 16.88 -25.42 -5.51
CA ILE A 638 16.37 -24.78 -4.30
C ILE A 638 17.48 -24.63 -3.26
N LYS A 639 17.42 -23.58 -2.44
CA LYS A 639 18.35 -23.38 -1.33
C LYS A 639 17.61 -23.00 -0.03
N PRO A 640 17.89 -23.64 1.12
CA PRO A 640 17.20 -23.36 2.38
C PRO A 640 17.32 -21.89 2.83
N ILE A 641 16.21 -21.25 3.23
CA ILE A 641 16.15 -19.84 3.67
C ILE A 641 15.06 -19.51 4.72
N LEU A 642 15.16 -20.05 5.93
CA LEU A 642 14.18 -19.76 6.99
C LEU A 642 14.00 -18.27 7.33
N ILE A 643 15.06 -17.45 7.29
CA ILE A 643 14.98 -16.02 7.68
C ILE A 643 13.96 -15.20 6.87
N ASN A 644 13.53 -15.67 5.69
CA ASN A 644 12.53 -14.97 4.90
C ASN A 644 11.15 -14.97 5.56
N THR A 645 10.83 -15.98 6.36
CA THR A 645 9.53 -16.17 7.00
C THR A 645 9.42 -15.49 8.37
N ILE A 646 10.49 -14.80 8.82
CA ILE A 646 10.51 -14.02 10.07
C ILE A 646 10.10 -12.56 9.76
N PRO A 647 8.91 -12.11 10.21
CA PRO A 647 8.43 -10.77 9.92
C PRO A 647 9.16 -9.71 10.78
N THR A 648 9.43 -8.55 10.18
CA THR A 648 9.99 -7.37 10.87
C THR A 648 9.04 -6.17 10.85
N THR A 649 7.86 -6.32 10.23
CA THR A 649 6.91 -5.23 9.90
C THR A 649 6.36 -4.52 11.14
N HIS A 650 6.27 -5.19 12.29
CA HIS A 650 5.80 -4.56 13.54
C HIS A 650 6.69 -3.40 14.01
N PHE A 651 8.02 -3.47 13.80
CA PHE A 651 8.95 -2.41 14.24
C PHE A 651 9.77 -1.77 13.11
N ALA A 652 9.97 -2.43 11.97
CA ALA A 652 10.78 -1.94 10.85
C ALA A 652 9.93 -1.43 9.68
N LYS A 653 9.09 -0.42 9.93
CA LYS A 653 8.12 0.11 8.94
C LYS A 653 8.73 1.05 7.89
N TYR A 654 9.95 1.56 8.11
CA TYR A 654 10.59 2.47 7.17
C TYR A 654 11.51 1.70 6.22
N HIS A 655 11.27 1.86 4.92
CA HIS A 655 11.97 1.12 3.87
C HIS A 655 12.61 2.05 2.84
N ILE A 656 13.90 1.86 2.59
CA ILE A 656 14.65 2.57 1.55
C ILE A 656 15.28 1.58 0.57
N SER A 657 15.33 1.99 -0.69
CA SER A 657 16.01 1.27 -1.75
C SER A 657 17.19 2.06 -2.30
N LEU A 658 18.29 1.35 -2.57
CA LEU A 658 19.53 1.89 -3.08
C LEU A 658 19.91 1.22 -4.41
N THR A 659 20.63 1.98 -5.23
CA THR A 659 21.35 1.47 -6.41
C THR A 659 22.80 1.88 -6.29
N VAL A 660 23.70 0.92 -6.31
CA VAL A 660 25.14 1.14 -6.10
C VAL A 660 25.92 0.45 -7.20
N ARG A 661 26.96 1.07 -7.74
CA ARG A 661 27.90 0.40 -8.63
C ARG A 661 28.60 -0.73 -7.90
N ASP A 662 28.67 -1.88 -8.54
CA ASP A 662 29.31 -3.04 -7.95
C ASP A 662 30.83 -2.99 -8.14
N THR A 663 31.55 -2.64 -7.07
CA THR A 663 33.01 -2.55 -7.01
C THR A 663 33.49 -3.25 -5.73
N THR A 664 34.75 -3.69 -5.69
CA THR A 664 35.34 -4.33 -4.50
C THR A 664 35.18 -3.44 -3.26
N LYS A 665 35.42 -2.13 -3.44
CA LYS A 665 35.28 -1.11 -2.39
C LYS A 665 33.85 -0.92 -1.93
N SER A 666 32.86 -0.93 -2.84
CA SER A 666 31.46 -0.78 -2.47
C SER A 666 30.96 -2.02 -1.70
N ARG A 667 31.37 -3.23 -2.09
CA ARG A 667 31.06 -4.48 -1.40
C ARG A 667 31.54 -4.49 0.06
N GLU A 668 32.79 -4.12 0.31
CA GLU A 668 33.34 -4.05 1.68
C GLU A 668 32.55 -3.09 2.58
N LYS A 669 32.18 -1.93 2.03
CA LYS A 669 31.38 -0.93 2.75
C LYS A 669 29.97 -1.45 3.04
N ILE A 670 29.32 -2.06 2.06
CA ILE A 670 27.99 -2.67 2.21
C ILE A 670 28.00 -3.72 3.32
N ASN A 671 29.01 -4.59 3.34
CA ASN A 671 29.15 -5.63 4.36
C ASN A 671 29.29 -5.06 5.77
N LYS A 672 29.87 -3.87 5.95
CA LYS A 672 29.93 -3.19 7.25
C LYS A 672 28.58 -2.58 7.65
N LEU A 673 27.81 -2.11 6.68
CA LEU A 673 26.52 -1.43 6.91
C LEU A 673 25.41 -2.40 7.35
N LYS A 674 25.38 -3.63 6.82
CA LYS A 674 24.23 -4.55 7.01
C LYS A 674 23.89 -4.85 8.48
N SER A 675 24.91 -4.93 9.35
CA SER A 675 24.75 -5.21 10.79
C SER A 675 23.89 -4.17 11.55
N TYR A 676 23.78 -2.94 11.05
CA TYR A 676 23.02 -1.86 11.71
C TYR A 676 21.53 -1.89 11.44
N PHE A 677 21.03 -2.81 10.63
CA PHE A 677 19.65 -2.84 10.19
C PHE A 677 19.00 -4.18 10.52
N PRO A 678 17.71 -4.20 10.87
CA PRO A 678 17.01 -5.44 11.17
C PRO A 678 16.91 -6.35 9.96
N ARG A 679 16.68 -5.79 8.76
CA ARG A 679 16.66 -6.55 7.51
C ARG A 679 17.37 -5.81 6.40
N PHE A 680 18.22 -6.53 5.68
CA PHE A 680 19.02 -6.04 4.59
C PHE A 680 19.02 -7.05 3.44
N SER A 681 18.52 -6.64 2.28
CA SER A 681 18.48 -7.48 1.08
C SER A 681 19.32 -6.86 -0.03
N LEU A 682 20.10 -7.68 -0.72
CA LEU A 682 20.94 -7.26 -1.82
C LEU A 682 20.73 -8.19 -3.01
N THR A 683 20.58 -7.59 -4.18
CA THR A 683 20.56 -8.26 -5.48
C THR A 683 21.67 -7.65 -6.33
N ARG A 684 22.59 -8.47 -6.81
CA ARG A 684 23.66 -8.07 -7.72
C ARG A 684 23.35 -8.58 -9.12
N GLY A 685 23.73 -7.80 -10.12
CA GLY A 685 23.57 -8.19 -11.51
C GLY A 685 24.11 -7.20 -12.53
N HIS A 686 23.93 -7.54 -13.80
CA HIS A 686 24.23 -6.68 -14.94
C HIS A 686 22.98 -5.92 -15.39
N ASP A 687 23.06 -4.59 -15.51
CA ASP A 687 21.99 -3.80 -16.11
C ASP A 687 21.99 -3.94 -17.63
N LEU A 688 20.93 -4.53 -18.20
CA LEU A 688 20.84 -4.80 -19.64
C LEU A 688 20.67 -3.53 -20.49
N ILE A 689 20.34 -2.39 -19.86
CA ILE A 689 20.19 -1.11 -20.55
C ILE A 689 21.51 -0.33 -20.58
N SER A 690 22.19 -0.19 -19.44
CA SER A 690 23.45 0.58 -19.35
C SER A 690 24.72 -0.26 -19.47
N ASN A 691 24.62 -1.58 -19.39
CA ASN A 691 25.72 -2.55 -19.33
C ASN A 691 26.64 -2.39 -18.10
N GLU A 692 26.23 -1.62 -17.07
CA GLU A 692 26.96 -1.49 -15.79
C GLU A 692 26.63 -2.68 -14.85
N LYS A 693 27.62 -3.12 -14.04
CA LYS A 693 27.37 -4.03 -12.90
C LYS A 693 26.83 -3.24 -11.71
N LEU A 694 25.64 -3.60 -11.24
CA LEU A 694 24.91 -2.87 -10.21
C LEU A 694 24.49 -3.78 -9.06
N ASN A 695 24.50 -3.21 -7.86
CA ASN A 695 23.85 -3.75 -6.66
C ASN A 695 22.57 -2.96 -6.40
N HIS A 696 21.44 -3.66 -6.37
CA HIS A 696 20.20 -3.18 -5.79
C HIS A 696 20.12 -3.62 -4.33
N ILE A 697 19.84 -2.68 -3.43
CA ILE A 697 19.83 -2.94 -1.99
C ILE A 697 18.53 -2.41 -1.40
N ASP A 698 17.87 -3.21 -0.58
CA ASP A 698 16.71 -2.82 0.20
C ASP A 698 17.04 -2.89 1.69
N ILE A 699 16.72 -1.82 2.42
CA ILE A 699 17.01 -1.67 3.85
C ILE A 699 15.72 -1.33 4.58
N TYR A 700 15.39 -2.14 5.59
CA TYR A 700 14.26 -1.93 6.49
C TYR A 700 14.78 -1.50 7.85
N PHE A 701 14.17 -0.50 8.49
CA PHE A 701 14.57 -0.04 9.82
C PHE A 701 13.43 0.67 10.56
N PRO A 702 13.56 0.87 11.89
CA PRO A 702 12.60 1.63 12.67
C PRO A 702 12.36 3.06 12.17
N ASN A 703 11.14 3.57 12.35
CA ASN A 703 10.79 4.91 11.89
C ASN A 703 11.36 6.01 12.80
N ILE A 704 12.62 6.37 12.54
CA ILE A 704 13.36 7.42 13.26
C ILE A 704 12.91 8.84 12.85
N GLU A 705 13.27 9.87 13.61
CA GLU A 705 12.89 11.25 13.30
C GLU A 705 13.49 11.74 11.96
N ILE A 706 12.83 12.73 11.34
CA ILE A 706 13.27 13.31 10.06
C ILE A 706 14.74 13.80 10.07
N LYS A 707 15.21 14.36 11.21
CA LYS A 707 16.60 14.79 11.36
C LYS A 707 17.56 13.60 11.41
N GLU A 708 17.14 12.50 12.01
CA GLU A 708 17.90 11.25 12.12
C GLU A 708 17.95 10.53 10.77
N LYS A 709 16.82 10.50 10.02
CA LYS A 709 16.77 10.04 8.62
C LYS A 709 17.75 10.82 7.74
N LYS A 710 17.79 12.15 7.85
CA LYS A 710 18.74 13.01 7.11
C LYS A 710 20.18 12.64 7.41
N LYS A 711 20.46 12.37 8.69
CA LYS A 711 21.78 11.97 9.18
C LYS A 711 22.18 10.61 8.62
N LEU A 712 21.27 9.63 8.66
CA LEU A 712 21.45 8.30 8.07
C LEU A 712 21.78 8.36 6.58
N ILE A 713 20.97 9.08 5.78
CA ILE A 713 21.21 9.20 4.33
C ILE A 713 22.51 9.95 4.04
N SER A 714 22.87 10.95 4.85
CA SER A 714 24.19 11.61 4.76
C SER A 714 25.32 10.61 4.99
N ILE A 715 25.21 9.75 5.99
CA ILE A 715 26.21 8.71 6.29
C ILE A 715 26.30 7.69 5.15
N LEU A 716 25.18 7.12 4.70
CA LEU A 716 25.16 6.15 3.60
C LEU A 716 25.81 6.71 2.34
N LYS A 717 25.49 7.96 2.00
CA LYS A 717 26.10 8.67 0.88
C LYS A 717 27.60 8.85 1.04
N ASN A 718 28.09 9.29 2.20
CA ASN A 718 29.51 9.52 2.40
C ASN A 718 30.33 8.24 2.52
N VAL A 719 29.72 7.18 3.06
CA VAL A 719 30.32 5.85 3.13
C VAL A 719 30.44 5.29 1.72
N LEU A 720 29.36 5.23 0.94
CA LEU A 720 29.37 4.65 -0.40
C LEU A 720 30.07 5.54 -1.45
N GLY A 721 29.98 6.86 -1.32
CA GLY A 721 30.68 7.82 -2.18
C GLY A 721 30.07 7.88 -3.59
N GLU A 722 30.93 7.91 -4.61
CA GLU A 722 30.52 8.00 -6.03
C GLU A 722 29.91 6.69 -6.58
N ASP A 723 30.11 5.58 -5.87
CA ASP A 723 29.47 4.31 -6.20
C ASP A 723 27.96 4.36 -6.00
N LEU A 724 27.47 5.25 -5.13
CA LEU A 724 26.04 5.40 -4.87
C LEU A 724 25.34 6.18 -6.01
N LEU A 725 24.44 5.51 -6.72
CA LEU A 725 23.67 6.09 -7.82
C LEU A 725 22.32 6.65 -7.36
N ASN A 726 21.61 5.94 -6.48
CA ASN A 726 20.28 6.35 -6.01
C ASN A 726 20.02 5.85 -4.58
N ILE A 727 19.33 6.66 -3.75
CA ILE A 727 18.69 6.28 -2.49
C ILE A 727 17.30 6.90 -2.47
N ARG A 728 16.27 6.08 -2.21
CA ARG A 728 14.88 6.55 -2.17
C ARG A 728 14.04 5.76 -1.18
N ARG A 729 13.06 6.41 -0.55
CA ARG A 729 12.01 5.72 0.21
C ARG A 729 11.02 5.09 -0.77
N MET A 730 10.67 3.83 -0.55
CA MET A 730 9.62 3.15 -1.32
C MET A 730 8.51 2.71 -0.37
N PHE A 731 7.26 2.90 -0.80
CA PHE A 731 6.10 2.41 -0.07
C PHE A 731 5.80 0.97 -0.47
N PHE A 732 5.62 0.12 0.53
CA PHE A 732 5.41 -1.31 0.38
C PHE A 732 4.66 -1.84 1.60
N HIS A 733 3.67 -2.71 1.38
CA HIS A 733 2.84 -3.31 2.43
C HIS A 733 3.55 -4.43 3.20
N GLY A 734 4.82 -4.73 2.91
CA GLY A 734 5.66 -5.63 3.70
C GLY A 734 5.55 -7.11 3.35
N PHE A 735 4.57 -7.52 2.54
CA PHE A 735 4.32 -8.92 2.19
C PHE A 735 4.59 -9.21 0.70
N LEU A 736 5.14 -10.39 0.41
CA LEU A 736 5.36 -10.84 -0.96
C LEU A 736 4.15 -11.66 -1.38
N PHE A 737 3.48 -11.28 -2.47
CA PHE A 737 2.40 -12.08 -3.02
C PHE A 737 2.93 -13.39 -3.58
N ALA A 738 2.14 -14.46 -3.43
CA ALA A 738 2.47 -15.73 -4.03
C ALA A 738 2.24 -15.70 -5.55
N TYR A 739 3.17 -16.24 -6.33
CA TYR A 739 3.05 -16.38 -7.78
C TYR A 739 3.47 -17.78 -8.22
N SER A 740 2.91 -18.27 -9.32
CA SER A 740 3.33 -19.51 -9.98
C SER A 740 3.61 -19.26 -11.46
N LEU A 741 4.51 -20.05 -12.03
CA LEU A 741 4.78 -20.07 -13.48
C LEU A 741 4.21 -21.31 -14.16
N LYS A 742 3.51 -22.19 -13.40
CA LYS A 742 2.96 -23.46 -13.88
C LYS A 742 2.09 -23.28 -15.13
N ASP A 743 1.26 -22.24 -15.16
CA ASP A 743 0.33 -21.98 -16.27
C ASP A 743 1.02 -21.64 -17.60
N TYR A 744 2.30 -21.27 -17.56
CA TYR A 744 3.10 -20.96 -18.73
C TYR A 744 4.01 -22.13 -19.14
N TYR A 745 3.95 -23.27 -18.43
CA TYR A 745 4.83 -24.40 -18.66
C TYR A 745 4.09 -25.54 -19.36
N ASP A 746 4.67 -26.05 -20.44
CA ASP A 746 4.20 -27.24 -21.14
C ASP A 746 4.85 -28.49 -20.54
N PHE A 747 4.07 -29.21 -19.73
CA PHE A 747 4.51 -30.41 -19.02
C PHE A 747 4.86 -31.60 -19.93
N GLU A 748 4.38 -31.63 -21.18
CA GLU A 748 4.73 -32.72 -22.11
C GLU A 748 6.09 -32.46 -22.77
N ASN A 749 6.25 -31.25 -23.29
CA ASN A 749 7.47 -30.86 -23.98
C ASN A 749 8.56 -30.35 -23.02
N ASN A 750 8.25 -30.29 -21.73
CA ASN A 750 9.13 -29.77 -20.67
C ASN A 750 9.76 -28.42 -21.02
N LYS A 751 8.93 -27.46 -21.45
CA LYS A 751 9.38 -26.13 -21.87
C LYS A 751 8.33 -25.06 -21.58
N PHE A 752 8.75 -23.81 -21.45
CA PHE A 752 7.79 -22.71 -21.36
C PHE A 752 7.08 -22.48 -22.69
N PHE A 753 5.77 -22.32 -22.62
CA PHE A 753 4.94 -21.87 -23.71
C PHE A 753 5.30 -20.43 -24.09
N TYR A 754 5.56 -20.22 -25.37
CA TYR A 754 5.88 -18.92 -25.93
C TYR A 754 4.75 -18.42 -26.82
N THR A 755 4.15 -17.30 -26.44
CA THR A 755 3.22 -16.52 -27.29
C THR A 755 3.82 -15.15 -27.54
N ARG A 756 4.32 -14.96 -28.75
CA ARG A 756 4.83 -13.67 -29.24
C ARG A 756 3.84 -12.52 -29.05
N ASP A 757 2.54 -12.81 -29.09
CA ASP A 757 1.49 -11.80 -28.98
C ASP A 757 1.36 -11.20 -27.55
N LEU A 758 1.91 -11.82 -26.48
CA LEU A 758 1.67 -11.36 -25.10
C LEU A 758 2.09 -9.89 -24.89
N PHE A 759 3.37 -9.58 -25.16
CA PHE A 759 3.88 -8.22 -24.98
C PHE A 759 3.43 -7.27 -26.11
N GLU A 760 3.10 -7.78 -27.29
CA GLU A 760 2.51 -6.97 -28.36
C GLU A 760 1.10 -6.50 -28.00
N GLN A 761 0.23 -7.40 -27.55
CA GLN A 761 -1.13 -7.07 -27.10
C GLN A 761 -1.10 -6.17 -25.85
N TYR A 762 -0.17 -6.41 -24.93
CA TYR A 762 0.04 -5.53 -23.78
C TYR A 762 0.52 -4.12 -24.21
N PHE A 763 1.43 -4.03 -25.18
CA PHE A 763 1.86 -2.76 -25.74
C PHE A 763 0.69 -1.99 -26.37
N LEU A 764 -0.17 -2.65 -27.16
CA LEU A 764 -1.37 -2.03 -27.75
C LEU A 764 -2.29 -1.46 -26.66
N PHE A 765 -2.49 -2.21 -25.58
CA PHE A 765 -3.25 -1.73 -24.43
C PHE A 765 -2.65 -0.45 -23.82
N VAL A 766 -1.34 -0.44 -23.56
CA VAL A 766 -0.64 0.74 -23.03
C VAL A 766 -0.74 1.93 -23.99
N HIS A 767 -0.56 1.69 -25.28
CA HIS A 767 -0.59 2.72 -26.31
C HIS A 767 -1.98 3.35 -26.47
N ASN A 768 -3.06 2.61 -26.21
CA ASN A 768 -4.42 3.14 -26.20
C ASN A 768 -4.77 3.91 -24.91
N LEU A 769 -4.13 3.57 -23.79
CA LEU A 769 -4.30 4.31 -22.55
C LEU A 769 -3.54 5.64 -22.55
N PHE A 770 -2.31 5.65 -23.06
CA PHE A 770 -1.45 6.83 -23.07
C PHE A 770 -1.61 7.67 -24.35
N PRO A 771 -1.14 8.93 -24.35
CA PRO A 771 -1.05 9.71 -25.59
C PRO A 771 -0.18 8.98 -26.62
N LYS A 772 -0.46 9.18 -27.91
CA LYS A 772 0.31 8.54 -28.99
C LYS A 772 1.82 8.74 -28.83
N GLU A 773 2.26 9.97 -28.54
CA GLU A 773 3.66 10.27 -28.21
C GLU A 773 3.75 11.29 -27.09
N VAL A 774 4.79 11.17 -26.26
CA VAL A 774 5.12 12.12 -25.20
C VAL A 774 6.52 12.68 -25.45
N PRO A 775 6.75 14.00 -25.31
CA PRO A 775 8.07 14.59 -25.50
C PRO A 775 9.12 13.97 -24.58
N LYS A 776 10.29 13.62 -25.11
CA LYS A 776 11.36 13.02 -24.31
C LYS A 776 12.00 14.06 -23.38
N ILE A 777 12.19 13.70 -22.10
CA ILE A 777 12.95 14.50 -21.13
C ILE A 777 14.31 13.82 -20.95
N LYS A 778 15.39 14.54 -21.27
CA LYS A 778 16.78 14.10 -21.01
C LYS A 778 17.31 14.82 -19.78
N TYR A 779 17.58 14.07 -18.71
CA TYR A 779 18.23 14.60 -17.51
C TYR A 779 19.76 14.58 -17.65
N ASN A 780 20.42 15.64 -17.23
CA ASN A 780 21.88 15.71 -17.24
C ASN A 780 22.44 15.14 -15.94
N LYS A 781 23.56 14.42 -16.05
CA LYS A 781 24.28 13.90 -14.88
C LYS A 781 24.83 15.06 -14.07
N LYS A 782 24.66 15.00 -12.75
CA LYS A 782 25.14 16.03 -11.84
C LYS A 782 26.65 15.92 -11.58
N SER A 783 27.33 17.06 -11.42
CA SER A 783 28.80 17.12 -11.23
C SER A 783 29.26 17.08 -9.78
N ASP A 784 28.49 17.58 -8.80
CA ASP A 784 28.85 17.40 -7.38
C ASP A 784 27.66 17.38 -6.40
N ASN A 785 27.51 16.28 -5.66
CA ASN A 785 26.43 16.10 -4.68
C ASN A 785 26.76 16.67 -3.30
N LYS A 786 28.00 17.09 -3.01
CA LYS A 786 28.43 17.51 -1.65
C LYS A 786 27.63 18.69 -1.05
N ILE A 787 26.95 19.47 -1.88
CA ILE A 787 26.26 20.71 -1.50
C ILE A 787 25.02 20.48 -0.61
N LEU A 788 24.42 19.28 -0.64
CA LEU A 788 23.14 19.01 0.04
C LEU A 788 23.25 18.22 1.36
N PHE A 789 24.40 17.62 1.66
CA PHE A 789 24.52 16.69 2.79
C PHE A 789 25.79 16.99 3.60
N LYS A 790 25.72 16.78 4.92
CA LYS A 790 26.89 16.98 5.80
C LYS A 790 27.91 15.88 5.57
N LYS A 791 29.19 16.15 5.88
CA LYS A 791 30.31 15.18 5.85
C LYS A 791 30.30 14.25 7.08
N GLU A 792 29.21 13.55 7.31
CA GLU A 792 29.06 12.59 8.40
C GLU A 792 29.32 11.16 7.92
N LYS A 793 30.06 10.36 8.70
CA LYS A 793 30.45 8.99 8.30
C LYS A 793 30.21 7.92 9.37
N ASN A 794 29.88 8.31 10.60
CA ASN A 794 29.84 7.39 11.74
C ASN A 794 28.38 7.04 12.11
N LEU A 795 28.02 5.76 11.95
CA LEU A 795 26.71 5.22 12.32
C LEU A 795 26.54 5.07 13.83
N ASP A 796 27.57 4.70 14.59
CA ASP A 796 27.49 4.57 16.05
C ASP A 796 27.07 5.90 16.70
N LYS A 797 27.63 7.02 16.21
CA LYS A 797 27.22 8.37 16.64
C LYS A 797 25.77 8.71 16.25
N LEU A 798 25.20 8.09 15.22
CA LEU A 798 23.77 8.22 14.93
C LEU A 798 22.95 7.41 15.94
N VAL A 799 23.37 6.18 16.25
CA VAL A 799 22.73 5.33 17.26
C VAL A 799 22.67 6.03 18.62
N GLU A 800 23.78 6.60 19.09
CA GLU A 800 23.83 7.35 20.36
C GLU A 800 22.83 8.51 20.41
N VAL A 801 22.72 9.28 19.31
CA VAL A 801 21.78 10.40 19.22
C VAL A 801 20.32 9.92 19.27
N ILE A 802 20.02 8.81 18.61
CA ILE A 802 18.68 8.21 18.63
C ILE A 802 18.35 7.70 20.05
N GLN A 803 19.32 7.07 20.71
CA GLN A 803 19.15 6.56 22.08
C GLN A 803 18.91 7.70 23.08
N ASP A 804 19.67 8.78 23.00
CA ASP A 804 19.49 9.98 23.85
C ASP A 804 18.14 10.68 23.59
N ARG A 805 17.69 10.74 22.33
CA ARG A 805 16.34 11.23 22.03
C ARG A 805 15.29 10.34 22.69
N ASN A 806 15.40 9.04 22.51
CA ASN A 806 14.41 8.07 22.97
C ASN A 806 14.29 8.04 24.50
N SER A 807 15.38 8.24 25.24
CA SER A 807 15.35 8.31 26.72
C SER A 807 14.66 9.57 27.26
N ARG A 808 14.62 10.64 26.47
CA ARG A 808 13.97 11.91 26.83
C ARG A 808 12.51 12.00 26.41
N GLU A 809 12.08 11.19 25.45
CA GLU A 809 10.71 11.23 24.93
C GLU A 809 9.75 10.48 25.87
N GLN A 810 8.82 11.22 26.47
CA GLN A 810 7.82 10.66 27.40
C GLN A 810 6.45 10.62 26.72
N ILE A 811 6.19 9.58 25.92
CA ILE A 811 4.90 9.39 25.26
C ILE A 811 3.82 9.08 26.30
N ASP A 812 2.74 9.85 26.31
CA ASP A 812 1.59 9.70 27.20
C ASP A 812 0.29 9.86 26.39
N PHE A 813 -0.67 8.97 26.64
CA PHE A 813 -1.99 8.96 26.00
C PHE A 813 -3.13 9.19 26.99
N SER A 814 -2.87 9.91 28.09
CA SER A 814 -3.90 10.37 29.02
C SER A 814 -5.02 11.13 28.32
N LEU A 815 -6.20 10.50 28.21
CA LEU A 815 -7.37 11.04 27.52
C LEU A 815 -7.80 12.42 28.06
N GLN A 816 -7.77 12.60 29.39
CA GLN A 816 -8.11 13.88 30.01
C GLN A 816 -7.18 15.01 29.56
N LYS A 817 -5.86 14.78 29.59
CA LYS A 817 -4.87 15.80 29.17
C LYS A 817 -4.92 16.06 27.66
N ILE A 818 -5.27 15.05 26.87
CA ILE A 818 -5.44 15.18 25.42
C ILE A 818 -6.70 15.97 25.08
N TYR A 819 -7.78 15.79 25.84
CA TYR A 819 -8.98 16.62 25.71
C TYR A 819 -8.66 18.08 26.03
N GLN A 820 -7.94 18.34 27.14
CA GLN A 820 -7.46 19.68 27.49
C GLN A 820 -6.59 20.30 26.38
N LEU A 821 -5.72 19.51 25.73
CA LEU A 821 -4.94 19.96 24.58
C LEU A 821 -5.81 20.38 23.40
N SER A 822 -6.85 19.59 23.08
CA SER A 822 -7.79 19.89 21.99
C SER A 822 -8.61 21.14 22.29
N GLU A 823 -9.08 21.29 23.53
CA GLU A 823 -9.82 22.47 23.99
C GLU A 823 -8.93 23.72 23.98
N PHE A 824 -7.69 23.60 24.47
CA PHE A 824 -6.70 24.67 24.44
C PHE A 824 -6.42 25.14 23.01
N HIS A 825 -6.31 24.20 22.07
CA HIS A 825 -6.13 24.52 20.65
C HIS A 825 -7.33 25.29 20.07
N ASN A 826 -8.55 24.84 20.34
CA ASN A 826 -9.77 25.48 19.86
C ASN A 826 -9.94 26.91 20.40
N ASN A 827 -9.47 27.16 21.62
CA ASN A 827 -9.53 28.45 22.30
C ASN A 827 -8.18 29.21 22.30
N LEU A 828 -7.23 28.84 21.43
CA LEU A 828 -5.84 29.32 21.49
C LEU A 828 -5.73 30.85 21.51
N ASP A 829 -6.47 31.54 20.66
CA ASP A 829 -6.42 33.01 20.56
C ASP A 829 -6.95 33.67 21.83
N LYS A 830 -8.09 33.20 22.34
CA LYS A 830 -8.70 33.69 23.59
C LYS A 830 -7.79 33.45 24.79
N ASN A 831 -7.12 32.30 24.82
CA ASN A 831 -6.20 31.94 25.90
C ASN A 831 -4.93 32.81 25.88
N LEU A 832 -4.42 33.14 24.69
CA LEU A 832 -3.22 33.97 24.54
C LEU A 832 -3.48 35.47 24.77
N LEU A 833 -4.74 35.93 24.71
CA LEU A 833 -5.16 37.28 25.08
C LEU A 833 -5.33 37.49 26.61
N LYS A 834 -5.15 36.45 27.43
CA LYS A 834 -5.29 36.54 28.90
C LYS A 834 -3.97 36.16 29.57
N ILE A 835 -3.05 37.12 29.67
CA ILE A 835 -1.67 36.88 30.13
C ILE A 835 -1.60 36.36 31.57
N GLU A 836 -2.49 36.81 32.46
CA GLU A 836 -2.52 36.39 33.86
C GLU A 836 -2.70 34.86 33.97
N ASN A 837 -3.59 34.30 33.15
CA ASN A 837 -3.85 32.86 33.08
C ASN A 837 -2.70 32.06 32.46
N TYR A 838 -1.79 32.72 31.73
CA TYR A 838 -0.73 32.04 31.00
C TYR A 838 0.35 31.46 31.92
N LYS A 839 0.65 32.12 33.05
CA LYS A 839 1.60 31.61 34.05
C LYS A 839 1.07 30.32 34.70
N ASP A 840 -0.23 30.23 34.91
CA ASP A 840 -0.88 29.06 35.50
C ASP A 840 -1.01 27.93 34.47
N LEU A 841 -1.43 28.24 33.23
CA LEU A 841 -1.46 27.29 32.12
C LEU A 841 -0.09 26.63 31.86
N LYS A 842 1.02 27.35 32.09
CA LYS A 842 2.37 26.80 31.94
C LYS A 842 2.72 25.73 32.96
N LYS A 843 2.15 25.83 34.16
CA LYS A 843 2.32 24.84 35.23
C LYS A 843 1.40 23.63 35.03
N ASP A 844 0.44 23.75 34.10
CA ASP A 844 -0.56 22.75 33.86
C ASP A 844 0.03 21.52 33.13
N GLY A 845 -0.35 20.33 33.59
CA GLY A 845 0.34 19.09 33.24
C GLY A 845 0.26 18.73 31.75
N PHE A 846 -0.82 19.13 31.07
CA PHE A 846 -0.95 18.92 29.61
C PHE A 846 -0.04 19.85 28.80
N PHE A 847 0.14 21.10 29.26
CA PHE A 847 0.85 22.14 28.50
C PHE A 847 2.35 21.91 28.48
N GLU A 848 2.93 21.54 29.62
CA GLU A 848 4.35 21.18 29.70
C GLU A 848 4.63 19.93 28.87
N ARG A 849 3.73 18.96 28.92
CA ARG A 849 3.89 17.64 28.31
C ARG A 849 3.75 17.68 26.79
N TYR A 850 2.73 18.33 26.24
CA TYR A 850 2.41 18.22 24.81
C TYR A 850 2.81 19.43 23.96
N ILE A 851 2.87 20.65 24.53
CA ILE A 851 3.19 21.85 23.75
C ILE A 851 4.70 21.99 23.63
N LYS A 852 5.25 21.85 22.42
CA LYS A 852 6.66 22.11 22.13
C LYS A 852 6.94 23.60 21.98
N SER A 853 6.14 24.27 21.16
CA SER A 853 6.23 25.70 20.92
C SER A 853 4.90 26.24 20.41
N ILE A 854 4.72 27.56 20.53
CA ILE A 854 3.61 28.29 19.93
C ILE A 854 4.22 29.27 18.94
N LYS A 855 3.88 29.15 17.66
CA LYS A 855 4.43 29.94 16.55
C LYS A 855 3.34 30.79 15.92
N ILE A 856 3.71 31.72 15.05
CA ILE A 856 2.82 32.68 14.41
C ILE A 856 2.79 32.48 12.89
N ILE A 857 1.61 32.63 12.31
CA ILE A 857 1.38 32.86 10.89
C ILE A 857 0.98 34.34 10.71
N PRO A 858 1.83 35.18 10.10
CA PRO A 858 1.47 36.57 9.82
C PRO A 858 0.41 36.70 8.73
N ALA A 859 -0.49 37.68 8.86
CA ALA A 859 -1.42 38.11 7.82
C ALA A 859 -0.69 39.02 6.82
N PHE A 860 0.29 38.49 6.09
CA PHE A 860 1.18 39.25 5.20
C PHE A 860 0.47 40.18 4.22
N GLN A 861 -0.75 39.82 3.80
CA GLN A 861 -1.56 40.58 2.86
C GLN A 861 -1.93 41.96 3.39
N ASN A 862 -2.15 42.09 4.71
CA ASN A 862 -2.43 43.38 5.36
C ASN A 862 -1.22 44.33 5.35
N PHE A 863 -0.02 43.78 5.18
CA PHE A 863 1.24 44.51 5.06
C PHE A 863 1.71 44.64 3.59
N GLY A 864 0.88 44.21 2.62
CA GLY A 864 1.18 44.32 1.19
C GLY A 864 2.06 43.22 0.63
N PHE A 865 2.20 42.08 1.33
CA PHE A 865 2.96 40.90 0.86
C PHE A 865 2.10 39.63 0.74
N SER A 866 2.63 38.60 0.10
CA SER A 866 2.13 37.24 0.23
C SER A 866 3.26 36.24 0.42
N ASN A 867 2.93 35.12 1.06
CA ASN A 867 3.82 33.96 1.11
C ASN A 867 3.57 33.09 -0.13
N TYR A 868 4.55 33.07 -1.01
CA TYR A 868 4.57 32.25 -2.22
C TYR A 868 5.43 31.01 -2.01
N TYR A 869 5.05 29.91 -2.64
CA TYR A 869 5.77 28.65 -2.65
C TYR A 869 6.11 28.27 -4.07
N LEU A 870 7.35 27.84 -4.30
CA LEU A 870 7.83 27.26 -5.54
C LEU A 870 8.36 25.86 -5.23
N TRP A 871 7.63 24.83 -5.65
CA TRP A 871 8.22 23.52 -5.83
C TRP A 871 8.76 23.40 -7.25
N PHE A 872 9.95 22.84 -7.43
CA PHE A 872 10.48 22.56 -8.76
C PHE A 872 11.44 21.37 -8.78
N LYS A 873 11.52 20.73 -9.95
CA LYS A 873 12.47 19.67 -10.28
C LYS A 873 13.25 20.05 -11.55
N PRO A 874 14.55 20.36 -11.44
CA PRO A 874 15.37 20.68 -12.58
C PRO A 874 15.75 19.45 -13.39
N ILE A 875 16.17 19.69 -14.62
CA ILE A 875 16.76 18.72 -15.54
C ILE A 875 18.28 18.73 -15.42
N ASP A 876 18.81 19.91 -15.08
CA ASP A 876 20.23 20.15 -14.86
C ASP A 876 20.37 21.14 -13.70
N PHE A 877 20.68 20.61 -12.51
CA PHE A 877 20.84 21.44 -11.32
C PHE A 877 22.06 22.37 -11.42
N ASN A 878 23.10 21.98 -12.16
CA ASN A 878 24.33 22.77 -12.29
C ASN A 878 24.12 24.07 -13.05
N LYS A 879 23.02 24.18 -13.83
CA LYS A 879 22.65 25.39 -14.58
C LYS A 879 21.75 26.34 -13.78
N ILE A 880 21.34 25.95 -12.56
CA ILE A 880 20.57 26.82 -11.67
C ILE A 880 21.54 27.72 -10.93
N ASP A 881 21.34 29.02 -11.08
CA ASP A 881 22.00 30.01 -10.25
C ASP A 881 21.34 30.01 -8.87
N THR A 882 22.01 29.44 -7.87
CA THR A 882 21.46 29.29 -6.52
C THR A 882 21.42 30.61 -5.74
N LYS A 883 22.33 31.56 -6.02
CA LYS A 883 22.32 32.89 -5.41
C LYS A 883 21.11 33.68 -5.87
N LEU A 884 20.79 33.57 -7.16
CA LEU A 884 19.52 34.07 -7.65
C LEU A 884 18.40 33.29 -6.97
N LEU A 885 18.29 31.98 -7.15
CA LEU A 885 17.16 31.20 -6.62
C LEU A 885 16.79 31.57 -5.18
N PHE A 886 17.76 31.78 -4.30
CA PHE A 886 17.54 32.25 -2.94
C PHE A 886 17.62 33.77 -2.80
N ALA A 887 16.88 34.51 -3.65
CA ALA A 887 16.84 35.97 -3.67
C ALA A 887 16.48 36.55 -2.30
N ASN A 888 16.65 37.87 -2.14
CA ASN A 888 16.56 38.59 -0.87
C ASN A 888 15.25 38.48 -0.06
N THR A 889 14.24 37.76 -0.54
CA THR A 889 12.97 37.54 0.20
C THR A 889 12.61 36.08 0.42
N PHE A 890 13.52 35.12 0.21
CA PHE A 890 13.27 33.72 0.57
C PHE A 890 12.98 33.56 2.07
N LEU A 891 12.05 32.68 2.43
CA LEU A 891 11.66 32.37 3.81
C LEU A 891 12.20 31.02 4.24
N SER A 892 12.03 29.99 3.40
CA SER A 892 12.52 28.65 3.69
C SER A 892 12.85 27.88 2.43
N LEU A 893 13.71 26.87 2.59
CA LEU A 893 14.10 25.93 1.56
C LEU A 893 13.99 24.53 2.15
N LYS A 894 13.28 23.65 1.44
CA LYS A 894 13.18 22.23 1.77
C LYS A 894 13.47 21.36 0.56
N TYR A 895 13.94 20.15 0.79
CA TYR A 895 14.18 19.13 -0.24
C TYR A 895 13.98 17.73 0.36
N PRO A 896 13.58 16.73 -0.43
CA PRO A 896 13.41 15.36 0.05
C PRO A 896 14.76 14.73 0.45
N ILE A 897 14.78 13.88 1.48
CA ILE A 897 15.97 13.11 1.88
C ILE A 897 16.17 11.93 0.92
N GLU A 898 16.61 12.23 -0.30
CA GLU A 898 16.88 11.24 -1.34
C GLU A 898 18.21 11.56 -2.02
N VAL A 899 18.78 10.57 -2.70
CA VAL A 899 19.96 10.77 -3.56
C VAL A 899 19.58 10.27 -4.94
N ASP A 900 19.79 11.08 -5.97
CA ASP A 900 19.53 10.70 -7.35
C ASP A 900 20.71 11.18 -8.20
N LYS A 901 21.22 10.32 -9.09
CA LYS A 901 22.37 10.63 -9.95
C LYS A 901 22.08 11.74 -10.97
N TYR A 902 20.80 12.04 -11.21
CA TYR A 902 20.35 13.00 -12.20
C TYR A 902 19.90 14.32 -11.57
N THR A 903 18.93 14.30 -10.63
CA THR A 903 18.32 15.57 -10.16
C THR A 903 17.67 15.53 -8.77
N TYR A 904 17.49 16.70 -8.15
CA TYR A 904 16.83 16.90 -6.85
C TYR A 904 15.61 17.80 -7.00
N SER A 905 14.54 17.54 -6.24
CA SER A 905 13.44 18.50 -6.13
C SER A 905 13.65 19.45 -4.95
N PHE A 906 13.07 20.64 -5.04
CA PHE A 906 13.14 21.67 -3.99
C PHE A 906 11.78 22.30 -3.79
N LEU A 907 11.46 22.63 -2.55
CA LEU A 907 10.32 23.46 -2.15
C LEU A 907 10.87 24.72 -1.49
N VAL A 908 10.71 25.86 -2.15
CA VAL A 908 11.15 27.18 -1.68
C VAL A 908 9.94 28.01 -1.31
N SER A 909 10.00 28.73 -0.21
CA SER A 909 8.99 29.72 0.17
C SER A 909 9.61 31.11 0.07
N TYR A 910 8.85 32.09 -0.44
CA TYR A 910 9.25 33.47 -0.67
C TYR A 910 8.22 34.43 -0.08
N LEU A 911 8.67 35.61 0.31
CA LEU A 911 7.83 36.75 0.57
C LEU A 911 7.88 37.70 -0.64
N PHE A 912 6.80 37.82 -1.40
CA PHE A 912 6.74 38.77 -2.52
C PHE A 912 5.63 39.81 -2.33
N PRO A 913 5.69 40.96 -3.02
CA PRO A 913 4.58 41.89 -3.06
C PRO A 913 3.28 41.19 -3.43
N PHE A 914 2.21 41.51 -2.70
CA PHE A 914 0.90 40.89 -2.91
C PHE A 914 0.34 41.23 -4.30
N ARG A 915 -0.18 40.24 -5.03
CA ARG A 915 -0.71 40.33 -6.42
C ARG A 915 0.28 40.78 -7.50
N ASN A 916 1.46 41.28 -7.15
CA ASN A 916 2.56 41.61 -8.05
C ASN A 916 3.84 40.82 -7.69
N PRO A 917 3.79 39.48 -7.69
CA PRO A 917 4.99 38.68 -7.51
C PRO A 917 6.00 38.97 -8.63
N ASN A 918 7.29 38.73 -8.37
CA ASN A 918 8.32 38.87 -9.40
C ASN A 918 8.30 37.69 -10.38
N ASP A 919 7.19 37.51 -11.08
CA ASP A 919 6.99 36.34 -11.95
C ASP A 919 7.98 36.32 -13.11
N LYS A 920 8.36 37.49 -13.63
CA LYS A 920 9.39 37.60 -14.69
C LYS A 920 10.70 36.93 -14.26
N TYR A 921 11.06 37.10 -12.99
CA TYR A 921 12.26 36.53 -12.43
C TYR A 921 12.16 35.00 -12.24
N ILE A 922 11.07 34.52 -11.64
CA ILE A 922 10.82 33.08 -11.50
C ILE A 922 10.73 32.44 -12.89
N ASN A 923 10.10 33.10 -13.86
CA ASN A 923 10.02 32.68 -15.26
C ASN A 923 11.39 32.65 -15.94
N TRP A 924 12.28 33.60 -15.64
CA TRP A 924 13.64 33.54 -16.18
C TRP A 924 14.42 32.34 -15.61
N LEU A 925 14.37 32.13 -14.30
CA LEU A 925 15.03 30.99 -13.65
C LEU A 925 14.46 29.64 -14.05
N THR A 926 13.15 29.55 -14.28
CA THR A 926 12.44 28.28 -14.50
C THR A 926 12.13 27.99 -15.97
N ARG A 927 11.53 28.96 -16.68
CA ARG A 927 10.99 28.79 -18.05
C ARG A 927 12.03 29.12 -19.13
N SER A 928 12.73 30.24 -19.02
CA SER A 928 13.53 30.79 -20.14
C SER A 928 14.73 29.92 -20.52
N LYS A 929 15.32 29.20 -19.56
CA LYS A 929 16.52 28.37 -19.77
C LYS A 929 16.21 26.93 -20.20
N GLN A 930 14.94 26.51 -20.23
CA GLN A 930 14.51 25.12 -20.46
C GLN A 930 15.16 24.07 -19.53
N ILE A 931 15.69 24.50 -18.38
CA ILE A 931 16.40 23.65 -17.40
C ILE A 931 15.47 23.05 -16.34
N ILE A 932 14.18 23.38 -16.34
CA ILE A 932 13.19 22.82 -15.41
C ILE A 932 12.35 21.76 -16.10
N GLY A 933 12.21 20.61 -15.42
CA GLY A 933 11.36 19.50 -15.85
C GLY A 933 9.94 19.67 -15.35
N GLU A 934 9.79 20.10 -14.10
CA GLU A 934 8.50 20.29 -13.43
C GLU A 934 8.59 21.48 -12.48
N TYR A 935 7.55 22.32 -12.39
CA TYR A 935 7.40 23.26 -11.27
C TYR A 935 5.94 23.50 -10.88
N PHE A 936 5.75 23.95 -9.65
CA PHE A 936 4.49 24.29 -9.02
C PHE A 936 4.68 25.58 -8.22
N PHE A 937 4.09 26.70 -8.65
CA PHE A 937 4.21 28.00 -8.02
C PHE A 937 2.85 28.49 -7.54
N PHE A 938 2.71 28.83 -6.25
CA PHE A 938 1.40 29.18 -5.68
C PHE A 938 1.51 30.08 -4.46
N HIS A 939 0.41 30.71 -4.07
CA HIS A 939 0.27 31.42 -2.80
C HIS A 939 -0.93 30.88 -2.01
N ILE A 940 -0.95 31.15 -0.71
CA ILE A 940 -1.98 30.68 0.22
C ILE A 940 -3.07 31.75 0.38
N LYS A 941 -4.33 31.35 0.19
CA LYS A 941 -5.52 32.19 0.41
C LYS A 941 -6.16 31.97 1.77
N LYS A 942 -6.18 30.72 2.23
CA LYS A 942 -6.85 30.31 3.47
C LYS A 942 -6.16 29.11 4.08
N ILE A 943 -6.21 29.00 5.40
CA ILE A 943 -5.66 27.89 6.16
C ILE A 943 -6.76 27.28 7.03
N PHE A 944 -6.88 25.96 6.99
CA PHE A 944 -7.62 25.15 7.94
C PHE A 944 -6.62 24.43 8.82
N HIS A 945 -6.63 24.73 10.11
CA HIS A 945 -5.81 24.05 11.10
C HIS A 945 -6.70 23.11 11.91
N ILE A 946 -6.37 21.82 11.85
CA ILE A 946 -7.16 20.74 12.43
C ILE A 946 -6.30 20.07 13.49
N LEU A 947 -6.81 20.05 14.73
CA LEU A 947 -6.26 19.25 15.81
C LEU A 947 -7.38 18.62 16.64
N HIS A 948 -7.51 17.31 16.58
CA HIS A 948 -8.47 16.55 17.39
C HIS A 948 -7.99 15.11 17.59
N PHE A 949 -8.60 14.39 18.53
CA PHE A 949 -8.23 13.01 18.86
C PHE A 949 -9.39 12.01 18.78
N ASN A 950 -10.54 12.46 18.24
CA ASN A 950 -11.81 11.77 18.34
C ASN A 950 -11.93 10.46 17.53
N TYR A 951 -11.13 10.28 16.46
CA TYR A 951 -11.31 9.13 15.55
C TYR A 951 -10.26 8.02 15.73
N ASN A 952 -9.02 8.39 16.09
CA ASN A 952 -7.85 7.53 15.88
C ASN A 952 -6.96 7.37 17.12
N LEU A 953 -7.48 7.66 18.32
CA LEU A 953 -6.74 7.51 19.58
C LEU A 953 -7.56 6.74 20.62
N SER A 954 -6.95 5.76 21.27
CA SER A 954 -7.51 5.00 22.40
C SER A 954 -6.64 5.17 23.65
N SER A 955 -7.11 4.65 24.78
CA SER A 955 -6.33 4.56 26.04
C SER A 955 -5.02 3.78 25.87
N THR A 956 -4.94 2.91 24.86
CA THR A 956 -3.78 2.08 24.54
C THR A 956 -2.83 2.72 23.51
N GLY A 957 -3.17 3.89 22.95
CA GLY A 957 -2.35 4.64 22.01
C GLY A 957 -3.03 4.93 20.66
N TRP A 958 -2.22 5.17 19.63
CA TRP A 958 -2.72 5.44 18.28
C TRP A 958 -3.40 4.22 17.67
N ASN A 959 -4.57 4.44 17.08
CA ASN A 959 -5.33 3.47 16.30
C ASN A 959 -5.68 4.09 14.94
N LEU A 960 -4.63 4.43 14.19
CA LEU A 960 -4.73 5.05 12.87
C LEU A 960 -4.77 3.96 11.79
N ASP A 961 -5.97 3.70 11.27
CA ASP A 961 -6.27 2.58 10.36
C ASP A 961 -6.78 3.09 9.00
N ALA A 962 -6.15 2.65 7.91
CA ALA A 962 -6.50 3.06 6.55
C ALA A 962 -7.90 2.60 6.13
N LYS A 963 -8.39 1.47 6.66
CA LYS A 963 -9.74 0.94 6.40
C LYS A 963 -10.81 1.84 7.00
N ARG A 964 -10.60 2.32 8.23
CA ARG A 964 -11.47 3.31 8.87
C ARG A 964 -11.54 4.60 8.07
N PHE A 965 -10.40 5.05 7.54
CA PHE A 965 -10.33 6.22 6.67
C PHE A 965 -11.10 6.03 5.35
N LYS A 966 -10.96 4.87 4.70
CA LYS A 966 -11.75 4.50 3.51
C LYS A 966 -13.25 4.54 3.79
N ASN A 967 -13.68 3.94 4.90
CA ASN A 967 -15.09 3.93 5.32
C ASN A 967 -15.63 5.32 5.61
N TYR A 968 -14.87 6.12 6.37
CA TYR A 968 -15.20 7.52 6.64
C TYR A 968 -15.40 8.28 5.33
N THR A 969 -14.52 8.08 4.35
CA THR A 969 -14.59 8.75 3.05
C THR A 969 -15.75 8.26 2.20
N LYS A 970 -15.99 6.95 2.09
CA LYS A 970 -17.12 6.37 1.35
C LYS A 970 -18.44 6.95 1.84
N ASN A 971 -18.64 6.96 3.15
CA ASN A 971 -19.87 7.49 3.73
C ASN A 971 -20.02 9.00 3.46
N LEU A 972 -18.93 9.79 3.47
CA LEU A 972 -18.96 11.21 3.09
C LEU A 972 -19.27 11.47 1.61
N LEU A 973 -18.90 10.55 0.73
CA LEU A 973 -19.06 10.69 -0.72
C LEU A 973 -20.45 10.26 -1.21
N TYR A 974 -21.08 9.28 -0.54
CA TYR A 974 -22.25 8.58 -1.09
C TYR A 974 -23.49 8.52 -0.17
N LYS A 975 -23.40 8.87 1.12
CA LYS A 975 -24.54 8.77 2.04
C LYS A 975 -25.02 10.16 2.49
N ASP A 976 -26.12 10.62 1.90
CA ASP A 976 -26.72 11.95 2.19
C ASP A 976 -27.40 12.03 3.58
N ASN A 977 -27.73 10.89 4.20
CA ASN A 977 -28.55 10.83 5.43
C ASN A 977 -27.78 10.58 6.74
N ILE A 978 -26.44 10.60 6.73
CA ILE A 978 -25.65 10.41 7.97
C ILE A 978 -25.24 11.77 8.52
N GLU A 979 -25.70 12.11 9.73
CA GLU A 979 -25.22 13.26 10.48
C GLU A 979 -23.75 13.06 10.89
N PHE A 980 -22.82 13.58 10.09
CA PHE A 980 -21.40 13.60 10.42
C PHE A 980 -21.09 14.70 11.44
N GLN A 981 -20.67 14.29 12.64
CA GLN A 981 -20.00 15.20 13.57
C GLN A 981 -18.56 15.42 13.10
N PHE A 982 -18.31 16.56 12.47
CA PHE A 982 -16.96 16.98 12.08
C PHE A 982 -16.21 17.57 13.29
N PRO A 983 -14.87 17.38 13.37
CA PRO A 983 -14.08 18.06 14.38
C PRO A 983 -14.12 19.57 14.17
N SER A 984 -13.83 20.33 15.22
CA SER A 984 -13.67 21.77 15.14
C SER A 984 -12.50 22.12 14.23
N ILE A 985 -12.78 22.88 13.16
CA ILE A 985 -11.76 23.31 12.20
C ILE A 985 -11.50 24.80 12.40
N ARG A 986 -10.28 25.15 12.83
CA ARG A 986 -9.89 26.55 12.96
C ARG A 986 -9.56 27.12 11.57
N LYS A 987 -10.30 28.14 11.15
CA LYS A 987 -10.19 28.77 9.83
C LYS A 987 -9.44 30.10 9.94
N ILE A 988 -8.41 30.28 9.12
CA ILE A 988 -7.64 31.52 9.01
C ILE A 988 -7.79 32.02 7.57
N ASN A 989 -8.46 33.15 7.39
CA ASN A 989 -8.61 33.79 6.08
C ASN A 989 -7.43 34.76 5.88
N LEU A 990 -6.64 34.53 4.84
CA LEU A 990 -5.50 35.38 4.49
C LEU A 990 -5.79 36.26 3.25
N SER A 991 -6.91 36.05 2.57
CA SER A 991 -7.30 36.80 1.36
C SER A 991 -7.97 38.14 1.63
N THR A 992 -8.34 38.43 2.89
CA THR A 992 -9.03 39.66 3.27
C THR A 992 -8.00 40.79 3.42
N ILE A 993 -8.15 41.84 2.62
CA ILE A 993 -7.21 42.98 2.58
C ILE A 993 -7.87 44.17 3.26
N ARG A 994 -7.14 44.87 4.13
CA ARG A 994 -7.54 46.20 4.59
C ARG A 994 -7.51 47.21 3.45
N ASN A 995 -8.38 48.22 3.47
CA ASN A 995 -8.36 49.29 2.46
C ASN A 995 -7.00 50.02 2.41
N ASP A 996 -6.30 50.11 3.54
CA ASP A 996 -4.96 50.67 3.66
C ASP A 996 -3.91 49.58 3.97
N ILE A 997 -2.83 49.55 3.18
CA ILE A 997 -1.67 48.68 3.42
C ILE A 997 -0.85 49.22 4.59
N LEU A 998 -0.55 48.37 5.57
CA LEU A 998 0.34 48.67 6.69
C LEU A 998 1.80 48.68 6.22
N GLY A 999 2.26 49.86 5.80
CA GLY A 999 3.62 50.08 5.30
C GLY A 999 4.70 50.08 6.40
N PRO A 1000 5.98 50.24 6.04
CA PRO A 1000 7.11 50.10 6.97
C PRO A 1000 7.15 51.12 8.11
N SER A 1001 6.44 52.25 7.98
CA SER A 1001 6.34 53.29 9.00
C SER A 1001 5.15 53.10 9.95
N SER A 1002 4.36 52.03 9.80
CA SER A 1002 3.23 51.78 10.72
C SER A 1002 3.72 51.08 11.98
N LYS A 1003 3.09 51.37 13.13
CA LYS A 1003 3.39 50.73 14.41
C LYS A 1003 3.26 49.21 14.31
N GLU A 1004 2.22 48.73 13.63
CA GLU A 1004 1.96 47.30 13.43
C GLU A 1004 3.06 46.60 12.63
N PHE A 1005 3.66 47.27 11.64
CA PHE A 1005 4.76 46.69 10.87
C PHE A 1005 6.02 46.55 11.72
N GLU A 1006 6.36 47.58 12.51
CA GLU A 1006 7.47 47.53 13.46
C GLU A 1006 7.26 46.44 14.51
N GLU A 1007 6.03 46.26 14.99
CA GLU A 1007 5.67 45.20 15.92
C GLU A 1007 5.78 43.82 15.26
N LEU A 1008 5.28 43.63 14.03
CA LEU A 1008 5.41 42.38 13.30
C LEU A 1008 6.89 41.99 13.12
N ASN A 1009 7.73 42.98 12.80
CA ASN A 1009 9.16 42.80 12.61
C ASN A 1009 9.86 42.23 13.86
N LYS A 1010 9.37 42.57 15.06
CA LYS A 1010 9.86 42.00 16.33
C LYS A 1010 9.54 40.51 16.44
N PHE A 1011 8.40 40.04 15.92
CA PHE A 1011 7.98 38.62 16.05
C PHE A 1011 8.37 37.74 14.86
N PHE A 1012 8.64 38.35 13.69
CA PHE A 1012 8.98 37.64 12.47
C PHE A 1012 10.21 38.26 11.76
N PRO A 1013 11.40 38.31 12.40
CA PRO A 1013 12.59 38.86 11.76
C PRO A 1013 13.12 37.95 10.64
N TYR A 1014 13.10 36.62 10.80
CA TYR A 1014 13.39 35.63 9.75
C TYR A 1014 12.57 34.36 9.98
N LYS A 1015 12.53 33.93 11.25
CA LYS A 1015 11.64 32.89 11.74
C LYS A 1015 10.74 33.47 12.82
N SER A 1016 9.52 32.95 12.89
CA SER A 1016 8.60 33.25 13.99
C SER A 1016 9.28 32.98 15.33
N ILE A 1017 9.18 33.95 16.24
CA ILE A 1017 9.54 33.76 17.65
C ILE A 1017 8.61 32.69 18.26
N ASN A 1018 9.15 31.91 19.20
CA ASN A 1018 8.36 31.00 20.01
C ASN A 1018 7.64 31.77 21.13
N ILE A 1019 6.34 31.99 20.97
CA ILE A 1019 5.46 32.66 21.95
C ILE A 1019 5.57 32.01 23.33
N LYS A 1020 5.71 30.68 23.37
CA LYS A 1020 5.85 29.93 24.63
C LYS A 1020 7.04 30.39 25.47
N SER A 1021 8.10 30.90 24.85
CA SER A 1021 9.30 31.32 25.56
C SER A 1021 9.19 32.69 26.22
N PHE A 1022 8.63 33.69 25.55
CA PHE A 1022 8.65 35.09 26.03
C PHE A 1022 7.42 35.49 26.85
N LEU A 1023 6.24 34.86 26.64
CA LEU A 1023 5.06 35.14 27.48
C LEU A 1023 5.18 34.66 28.94
N GLY A 1024 6.27 33.99 29.32
CA GLY A 1024 6.54 33.68 30.73
C GLY A 1024 7.96 33.98 31.19
N ARG A 1025 8.60 34.99 30.60
CA ARG A 1025 9.83 35.64 31.08
C ARG A 1025 9.56 37.15 31.22
N ASP A 1026 10.49 37.90 31.82
CA ASP A 1026 10.40 39.36 32.01
C ASP A 1026 10.50 40.19 30.71
N SER A 1027 10.16 39.62 29.56
CA SER A 1027 10.03 40.28 28.27
C SER A 1027 8.70 41.03 28.13
N HIS A 1028 8.32 41.80 29.15
CA HIS A 1028 7.05 42.54 29.23
C HIS A 1028 6.85 43.49 28.04
N HIS A 1029 7.93 44.04 27.50
CA HIS A 1029 7.91 44.94 26.33
C HIS A 1029 7.41 44.29 25.03
N LEU A 1030 7.37 42.96 24.93
CA LEU A 1030 6.82 42.24 23.77
C LEU A 1030 5.35 41.86 23.95
N ILE A 1031 4.78 42.01 25.15
CA ILE A 1031 3.42 41.55 25.44
C ILE A 1031 2.39 42.45 24.75
N GLU A 1032 2.48 43.77 24.94
CA GLU A 1032 1.57 44.73 24.32
C GLU A 1032 1.62 44.68 22.78
N PRO A 1033 2.81 44.67 22.13
CA PRO A 1033 2.92 44.45 20.68
C PRO A 1033 2.24 43.16 20.19
N PHE A 1034 2.43 42.06 20.92
CA PHE A 1034 1.80 40.78 20.56
C PHE A 1034 0.27 40.88 20.66
N HIS A 1035 -0.23 41.46 21.75
CA HIS A 1035 -1.66 41.66 21.99
C HIS A 1035 -2.31 42.52 20.92
N ASN A 1036 -1.65 43.62 20.54
CA ASN A 1036 -2.10 44.53 19.51
C ASN A 1036 -2.25 43.80 18.16
N LEU A 1037 -1.22 43.07 17.73
CA LEU A 1037 -1.27 42.31 16.49
C LEU A 1037 -2.32 41.19 16.51
N LEU A 1038 -2.47 40.49 17.64
CA LEU A 1038 -3.40 39.37 17.77
C LEU A 1038 -4.87 39.86 17.78
N SER A 1039 -5.19 40.89 18.56
CA SER A 1039 -6.55 41.44 18.65
C SER A 1039 -7.04 42.04 17.33
N GLN A 1040 -6.11 42.56 16.53
CA GLN A 1040 -6.36 43.10 15.19
C GLN A 1040 -6.41 42.02 14.09
N ASN A 1041 -6.26 40.74 14.41
CA ASN A 1041 -6.16 39.62 13.46
C ASN A 1041 -5.01 39.78 12.43
N LEU A 1042 -3.90 40.38 12.83
CA LEU A 1042 -2.70 40.55 11.99
C LEU A 1042 -1.71 39.39 12.13
N ILE A 1043 -1.85 38.60 13.19
CA ILE A 1043 -1.09 37.37 13.43
C ILE A 1043 -2.00 36.25 13.91
N PHE A 1044 -1.69 35.01 13.52
CA PHE A 1044 -2.45 33.83 13.92
C PHE A 1044 -1.53 32.81 14.58
N PRO A 1045 -1.68 32.54 15.89
CA PRO A 1045 -0.83 31.58 16.60
C PRO A 1045 -1.20 30.15 16.22
N TYR A 1046 -0.25 29.23 16.25
CA TYR A 1046 -0.46 27.79 16.12
C TYR A 1046 0.51 27.02 17.01
N ILE A 1047 0.14 25.80 17.39
CA ILE A 1047 0.94 24.97 18.30
C ILE A 1047 1.77 23.97 17.51
N GLU A 1048 2.99 23.71 17.96
CA GLU A 1048 3.77 22.52 17.61
C GLU A 1048 3.75 21.55 18.79
N LEU A 1049 3.57 20.27 18.50
CA LEU A 1049 3.41 19.22 19.50
C LEU A 1049 4.72 18.46 19.77
N LYS A 1050 4.81 17.85 20.95
CA LYS A 1050 5.83 16.86 21.36
C LYS A 1050 5.16 15.75 22.17
N ASN A 1051 5.87 14.64 22.42
CA ASN A 1051 5.44 13.56 23.31
C ASN A 1051 4.12 12.87 22.92
N LEU A 1052 3.76 12.91 21.64
CA LEU A 1052 2.60 12.21 21.07
C LEU A 1052 3.02 11.20 20.00
N GLY A 1053 4.31 10.93 19.81
CA GLY A 1053 4.79 9.92 18.86
C GLY A 1053 4.61 10.26 17.38
N PHE A 1054 4.37 11.52 17.00
CA PHE A 1054 4.37 11.95 15.60
C PHE A 1054 5.76 11.78 14.97
N ARG A 1055 5.88 10.92 13.95
CA ARG A 1055 7.15 10.58 13.28
C ARG A 1055 7.18 10.95 11.80
N GLU A 1056 6.01 11.05 11.17
CA GLU A 1056 5.91 11.22 9.73
C GLU A 1056 5.29 12.55 9.34
N ARG A 1057 5.69 13.02 8.16
CA ARG A 1057 5.15 14.23 7.56
C ARG A 1057 5.04 14.08 6.06
N PHE A 1058 3.82 14.27 5.56
CA PHE A 1058 3.49 14.17 4.15
C PHE A 1058 2.87 15.46 3.65
N TYR A 1059 3.13 15.75 2.38
CA TYR A 1059 2.74 16.99 1.72
C TYR A 1059 2.01 16.64 0.43
N LEU A 1060 0.70 16.87 0.38
CA LEU A 1060 -0.11 16.60 -0.81
C LEU A 1060 -0.42 17.91 -1.52
N PHE A 1061 -0.13 17.99 -2.80
CA PHE A 1061 -0.42 19.13 -3.67
C PHE A 1061 -1.42 18.69 -4.71
N ILE A 1062 -2.58 19.33 -4.73
CA ILE A 1062 -3.68 19.00 -5.61
C ILE A 1062 -4.06 20.28 -6.37
N PRO A 1063 -3.51 20.50 -7.56
CA PRO A 1063 -3.92 21.60 -8.42
C PRO A 1063 -5.29 21.39 -9.05
N GLU A 1064 -5.93 22.48 -9.47
CA GLU A 1064 -7.09 22.49 -10.37
C GLU A 1064 -8.29 21.67 -9.84
N ILE A 1065 -8.91 22.16 -8.76
CA ILE A 1065 -10.04 21.51 -8.08
C ILE A 1065 -11.27 22.42 -8.12
N SER A 1066 -12.47 21.85 -8.28
CA SER A 1066 -13.72 22.61 -8.10
C SER A 1066 -13.90 23.05 -6.63
N LYS A 1067 -14.68 24.10 -6.37
CA LYS A 1067 -14.94 24.53 -4.98
C LYS A 1067 -15.67 23.46 -4.15
N LEU A 1068 -16.56 22.69 -4.78
CA LEU A 1068 -17.26 21.57 -4.14
C LEU A 1068 -16.27 20.48 -3.69
N LYS A 1069 -15.43 20.00 -4.62
CA LYS A 1069 -14.37 19.01 -4.32
C LYS A 1069 -13.37 19.52 -3.28
N GLN A 1070 -13.03 20.80 -3.33
CA GLN A 1070 -12.16 21.41 -2.33
C GLN A 1070 -12.76 21.32 -0.92
N ASN A 1071 -14.03 21.69 -0.75
CA ASN A 1071 -14.73 21.60 0.53
C ASN A 1071 -14.85 20.15 1.03
N LEU A 1072 -15.10 19.22 0.11
CA LEU A 1072 -15.19 17.80 0.42
C LEU A 1072 -13.83 17.22 0.85
N LEU A 1073 -12.74 17.57 0.17
CA LEU A 1073 -11.39 17.16 0.56
C LEU A 1073 -11.00 17.71 1.95
N VAL A 1074 -11.41 18.94 2.28
CA VAL A 1074 -11.20 19.48 3.64
C VAL A 1074 -11.89 18.61 4.69
N LYS A 1075 -13.12 18.15 4.42
CA LYS A 1075 -13.85 17.21 5.29
C LYS A 1075 -13.18 15.84 5.36
N ILE A 1076 -12.81 15.25 4.22
CA ILE A 1076 -12.15 13.94 4.14
C ILE A 1076 -10.86 13.94 4.97
N PHE A 1077 -9.99 14.93 4.77
CA PHE A 1077 -8.71 15.00 5.47
C PHE A 1077 -8.85 15.48 6.93
N SER A 1078 -10.03 15.92 7.37
CA SER A 1078 -10.32 16.15 8.78
C SER A 1078 -10.42 14.87 9.61
N PHE A 1079 -10.32 13.69 8.99
CA PHE A 1079 -10.14 12.43 9.69
C PHE A 1079 -8.83 12.38 10.50
N PHE A 1080 -7.75 13.00 9.98
CA PHE A 1080 -6.43 12.92 10.59
C PHE A 1080 -6.27 13.93 11.72
N ASN A 1081 -5.55 13.49 12.76
CA ASN A 1081 -5.52 14.19 14.04
C ASN A 1081 -4.83 15.54 14.02
N TYR A 1082 -3.79 15.71 13.19
CA TYR A 1082 -3.01 16.95 13.15
C TYR A 1082 -2.68 17.30 11.70
N VAL A 1083 -3.42 18.27 11.15
CA VAL A 1083 -3.39 18.61 9.72
C VAL A 1083 -3.42 20.11 9.51
N PHE A 1084 -2.66 20.57 8.52
CA PHE A 1084 -2.86 21.87 7.90
C PHE A 1084 -3.35 21.69 6.47
N ILE A 1085 -4.49 22.30 6.14
CA ILE A 1085 -5.02 22.33 4.78
C ILE A 1085 -5.00 23.78 4.30
N TYR A 1086 -4.34 24.03 3.19
CA TYR A 1086 -4.15 25.35 2.61
C TYR A 1086 -4.96 25.44 1.31
N GLU A 1087 -5.88 26.40 1.22
CA GLU A 1087 -6.45 26.79 -0.08
C GLU A 1087 -5.43 27.61 -0.84
N ILE A 1088 -5.09 27.17 -2.05
CA ILE A 1088 -4.01 27.74 -2.83
C ILE A 1088 -4.47 28.16 -4.23
N GLU A 1089 -3.76 29.14 -4.78
CA GLU A 1089 -3.92 29.63 -6.15
C GLU A 1089 -2.54 29.85 -6.78
N GLY A 1090 -2.41 29.54 -8.06
CA GLY A 1090 -1.15 29.69 -8.75
C GLY A 1090 -1.09 29.00 -10.10
N GLU A 1091 0.07 28.43 -10.40
CA GLU A 1091 0.37 27.84 -11.69
C GLU A 1091 1.33 26.66 -11.60
N PHE A 1092 1.32 25.82 -12.63
CA PHE A 1092 2.20 24.67 -12.72
C PHE A 1092 2.62 24.35 -14.15
N TYR A 1093 3.78 23.72 -14.27
CA TYR A 1093 4.39 23.37 -15.54
C TYR A 1093 5.01 21.99 -15.47
N ILE A 1094 4.88 21.27 -16.59
CA ILE A 1094 5.53 19.99 -16.83
C ILE A 1094 6.13 20.08 -18.24
N LYS A 1095 7.42 19.83 -18.37
CA LYS A 1095 8.13 19.87 -19.65
C LYS A 1095 7.49 18.89 -20.64
N GLY A 1096 7.35 19.33 -21.90
CA GLY A 1096 6.56 18.64 -22.91
C GLY A 1096 5.07 18.99 -22.94
N GLY A 1097 4.62 19.92 -22.10
CA GLY A 1097 3.33 20.62 -22.23
C GLY A 1097 3.42 21.84 -23.18
N LYS A 1098 2.27 22.26 -23.75
CA LYS A 1098 2.21 23.40 -24.68
C LYS A 1098 2.39 24.75 -23.99
N MET A 1099 1.87 24.91 -22.76
CA MET A 1099 1.93 26.15 -21.96
C MET A 1099 1.86 25.83 -20.46
N VAL A 1100 2.18 26.83 -19.62
CA VAL A 1100 1.92 26.79 -18.18
C VAL A 1100 0.42 26.83 -17.91
N LYS A 1101 -0.02 26.08 -16.91
CA LYS A 1101 -1.41 26.04 -16.48
C LYS A 1101 -1.60 26.83 -15.20
N THR A 1102 -2.50 27.80 -15.22
CA THR A 1102 -2.95 28.55 -14.04
C THR A 1102 -4.17 27.86 -13.42
N PHE A 1103 -4.37 28.03 -12.13
CA PHE A 1103 -5.54 27.54 -11.40
C PHE A 1103 -5.92 28.51 -10.28
N GLU A 1104 -7.21 28.76 -10.13
CA GLU A 1104 -7.74 29.60 -9.05
C GLU A 1104 -7.97 28.80 -7.77
N ASN A 1105 -8.33 27.52 -7.88
CA ASN A 1105 -8.68 26.70 -6.72
C ASN A 1105 -7.81 25.44 -6.70
N GLY A 1106 -7.02 25.29 -5.64
CA GLY A 1106 -6.24 24.09 -5.35
C GLY A 1106 -6.10 23.86 -3.86
N LEU A 1107 -5.50 22.73 -3.49
CA LEU A 1107 -5.17 22.39 -2.12
C LEU A 1107 -3.70 22.03 -1.95
N PHE A 1108 -3.12 22.51 -0.85
CA PHE A 1108 -1.88 22.00 -0.29
C PHE A 1108 -2.21 21.44 1.10
N ILE A 1109 -1.87 20.19 1.38
CA ILE A 1109 -2.21 19.49 2.62
C ILE A 1109 -0.92 19.01 3.28
N GLU A 1110 -0.68 19.40 4.53
CA GLU A 1110 0.41 18.91 5.37
C GLU A 1110 -0.17 17.98 6.44
N LEU A 1111 0.11 16.67 6.31
CA LEU A 1111 -0.26 15.64 7.27
C LEU A 1111 0.89 15.38 8.24
N ILE A 1112 0.61 15.37 9.54
CA ILE A 1112 1.57 15.01 10.58
C ILE A 1112 1.05 13.77 11.29
N LEU A 1113 1.72 12.64 11.07
CA LEU A 1113 1.21 11.31 11.44
C LEU A 1113 2.12 10.62 12.48
N PRO A 1114 1.54 9.82 13.39
CA PRO A 1114 2.30 8.85 14.17
C PRO A 1114 2.90 7.78 13.27
N ASP A 1115 3.67 6.86 13.86
CA ASP A 1115 4.19 5.72 13.10
C ASP A 1115 3.05 4.79 12.62
N CYS A 1116 2.85 4.70 11.30
CA CYS A 1116 1.77 3.94 10.67
C CYS A 1116 2.23 3.29 9.35
N GLU A 1117 1.44 2.33 8.84
CA GLU A 1117 1.66 1.72 7.52
C GLU A 1117 1.15 2.64 6.40
N PHE A 1118 1.94 3.68 6.07
CA PHE A 1118 1.51 4.71 5.13
C PHE A 1118 1.16 4.20 3.72
N SER A 1119 1.72 3.06 3.28
CA SER A 1119 1.36 2.46 1.99
C SER A 1119 -0.14 2.20 1.84
N GLU A 1120 -0.83 1.82 2.93
CA GLU A 1120 -2.27 1.61 2.89
C GLU A 1120 -3.04 2.92 2.74
N PHE A 1121 -2.59 3.99 3.41
CA PHE A 1121 -3.15 5.33 3.28
C PHE A 1121 -2.89 5.94 1.90
N GLU A 1122 -1.71 5.72 1.31
CA GLU A 1122 -1.39 6.14 -0.05
C GLU A 1122 -2.34 5.50 -1.06
N ASN A 1123 -2.63 4.20 -0.90
CA ASN A 1123 -3.63 3.51 -1.72
C ASN A 1123 -5.04 4.10 -1.51
N ALA A 1124 -5.43 4.41 -0.27
CA ALA A 1124 -6.70 5.07 -0.01
C ALA A 1124 -6.77 6.47 -0.65
N PHE A 1125 -5.71 7.27 -0.59
CA PHE A 1125 -5.66 8.58 -1.26
C PHE A 1125 -5.80 8.44 -2.77
N PHE A 1126 -5.14 7.45 -3.35
CA PHE A 1126 -5.27 7.13 -4.77
C PHE A 1126 -6.72 6.79 -5.15
N ASP A 1127 -7.40 5.95 -4.37
CA ASP A 1127 -8.81 5.58 -4.59
C ASP A 1127 -9.73 6.81 -4.52
N ILE A 1128 -9.53 7.69 -3.55
CA ILE A 1128 -10.29 8.94 -3.39
C ILE A 1128 -10.04 9.88 -4.58
N PHE A 1129 -8.78 10.07 -4.96
CA PHE A 1129 -8.43 10.95 -6.09
C PHE A 1129 -8.94 10.39 -7.42
N LYS A 1130 -8.99 9.06 -7.55
CA LYS A 1130 -9.61 8.35 -8.67
C LYS A 1130 -11.11 8.62 -8.73
N GLN A 1131 -11.84 8.45 -7.62
CA GLN A 1131 -13.28 8.71 -7.53
C GLN A 1131 -13.65 10.18 -7.83
N MET A 1132 -12.82 11.12 -7.36
CA MET A 1132 -13.01 12.56 -7.58
C MET A 1132 -12.46 13.06 -8.94
N ALA A 1133 -11.96 12.17 -9.80
CA ALA A 1133 -11.38 12.49 -11.11
C ALA A 1133 -10.23 13.51 -11.08
N LEU A 1134 -9.40 13.50 -10.03
CA LEU A 1134 -8.29 14.42 -9.89
C LEU A 1134 -7.17 14.04 -10.87
N LYS A 1135 -6.95 14.88 -11.89
CA LYS A 1135 -6.05 14.58 -13.02
C LYS A 1135 -4.57 14.69 -12.65
N LYS A 1136 -4.23 15.59 -11.74
CA LYS A 1136 -2.84 15.91 -11.34
C LYS A 1136 -2.78 16.13 -9.85
N TYR A 1137 -1.82 15.46 -9.21
CA TYR A 1137 -1.48 15.65 -7.81
C TYR A 1137 -0.03 15.19 -7.58
N MET A 1138 0.55 15.67 -6.48
CA MET A 1138 1.91 15.34 -6.05
C MET A 1138 1.88 15.04 -4.56
N ILE A 1139 2.49 13.93 -4.16
CA ILE A 1139 2.76 13.59 -2.77
C ILE A 1139 4.27 13.76 -2.58
N LEU A 1140 4.66 14.54 -1.58
CA LEU A 1140 6.06 14.64 -1.13
C LEU A 1140 6.15 14.13 0.30
N HIS A 1141 7.26 13.48 0.61
CA HIS A 1141 7.58 13.01 1.95
C HIS A 1141 9.03 13.36 2.29
N ASP A 1142 9.37 13.21 3.57
CA ASP A 1142 10.72 13.34 4.09
C ASP A 1142 11.43 14.65 3.67
N LEU A 1143 10.71 15.78 3.67
CA LEU A 1143 11.29 17.08 3.34
C LEU A 1143 12.11 17.64 4.51
N VAL A 1144 13.37 18.02 4.24
CA VAL A 1144 14.31 18.59 5.21
C VAL A 1144 14.79 19.98 4.87
N ASP A 1145 15.16 20.74 5.90
CA ASP A 1145 15.68 22.10 5.75
C ASP A 1145 16.96 22.18 4.91
N GLY A 1146 16.97 23.15 3.99
CA GLY A 1146 18.01 23.49 3.03
C GLY A 1146 19.25 24.21 3.56
N ASN A 1147 19.44 24.29 4.88
CA ASN A 1147 20.48 25.12 5.51
C ASN A 1147 21.90 24.86 4.96
N ILE A 1148 22.21 23.63 4.53
CA ILE A 1148 23.54 23.28 3.98
C ILE A 1148 23.73 23.93 2.60
N LEU A 1149 22.71 23.89 1.74
CA LEU A 1149 22.74 24.54 0.43
C LEU A 1149 22.77 26.07 0.56
N LEU A 1150 22.06 26.62 1.55
CA LEU A 1150 22.14 28.05 1.88
C LEU A 1150 23.56 28.44 2.34
N LYS A 1151 24.16 27.66 3.24
CA LYS A 1151 25.54 27.84 3.70
C LYS A 1151 26.56 27.77 2.56
N HIS A 1152 26.36 26.86 1.60
CA HIS A 1152 27.21 26.78 0.41
C HIS A 1152 27.02 27.99 -0.52
N THR A 1153 25.81 28.52 -0.62
CA THR A 1153 25.48 29.63 -1.52
C THR A 1153 26.00 30.98 -0.99
N TYR A 1154 25.93 31.17 0.33
CA TYR A 1154 26.19 32.46 0.98
C TYR A 1154 27.33 32.46 2.01
N GLY A 1155 27.98 31.32 2.25
CA GLY A 1155 29.00 31.16 3.30
C GLY A 1155 28.40 30.97 4.69
N ASP A 1156 29.21 31.19 5.72
CA ASP A 1156 28.88 30.96 7.14
C ASP A 1156 27.98 32.06 7.77
N LEU A 1157 27.15 32.73 6.96
CA LEU A 1157 26.23 33.77 7.45
C LEU A 1157 25.21 33.19 8.44
N ASP A 1158 25.09 33.81 9.61
CA ASP A 1158 24.03 33.51 10.55
C ASP A 1158 22.73 34.19 10.09
N LEU A 1159 22.01 33.51 9.19
CA LEU A 1159 20.73 33.99 8.63
C LEU A 1159 19.73 34.39 9.72
N SER A 1160 19.80 33.80 10.91
CA SER A 1160 18.86 34.14 11.99
C SER A 1160 19.08 35.52 12.59
N LYS A 1161 20.29 36.08 12.44
CA LYS A 1161 20.66 37.41 12.93
C LYS A 1161 20.83 38.43 11.81
N GLN A 1162 21.28 37.98 10.65
CA GLN A 1162 21.79 38.85 9.60
C GLN A 1162 20.82 39.05 8.43
N TYR A 1163 19.73 38.28 8.37
CA TYR A 1163 18.82 38.31 7.25
C TYR A 1163 17.39 38.58 7.74
N ASN A 1164 16.72 39.54 7.10
CA ASN A 1164 15.33 39.86 7.38
C ASN A 1164 14.51 40.05 6.10
N PRO A 1165 13.67 39.05 5.71
CA PRO A 1165 12.89 39.11 4.48
C PRO A 1165 11.84 40.23 4.47
N LEU A 1166 11.36 40.71 5.62
CA LEU A 1166 10.39 41.82 5.69
C LEU A 1166 10.99 43.15 5.23
N MET A 1167 12.30 43.33 5.44
CA MET A 1167 13.02 44.58 5.18
C MET A 1167 13.70 44.63 3.80
N ASN A 1168 13.60 43.55 3.03
CA ASN A 1168 14.35 43.35 1.79
C ASN A 1168 13.57 43.68 0.51
N LEU A 1169 12.48 44.43 0.64
CA LEU A 1169 11.70 44.97 -0.49
C LEU A 1169 11.75 46.51 -0.45
N LYS A 1170 11.54 47.16 -1.60
CA LYS A 1170 11.52 48.63 -1.69
C LYS A 1170 10.10 49.15 -1.49
N TRP A 1171 9.90 50.03 -0.52
CA TRP A 1171 8.62 50.71 -0.34
C TRP A 1171 8.50 51.91 -1.30
N ASN A 1172 7.49 51.90 -2.17
CA ASN A 1172 7.13 53.05 -2.98
C ASN A 1172 6.19 53.96 -2.17
N LYS A 1173 6.71 55.12 -1.73
CA LYS A 1173 5.95 56.08 -0.92
C LYS A 1173 4.74 56.69 -1.66
N LYS A 1174 4.82 56.83 -2.98
CA LYS A 1174 3.76 57.45 -3.80
C LYS A 1174 2.57 56.51 -3.94
N ASP A 1175 2.83 55.28 -4.35
CA ASP A 1175 1.80 54.29 -4.66
C ASP A 1175 1.42 53.44 -3.45
N LYS A 1176 2.12 53.60 -2.31
CA LYS A 1176 1.96 52.82 -1.07
C LYS A 1176 1.99 51.30 -1.30
N ILE A 1177 2.93 50.85 -2.14
CA ILE A 1177 3.13 49.43 -2.47
C ILE A 1177 4.59 49.01 -2.29
N TRP A 1178 4.79 47.72 -2.04
CA TRP A 1178 6.10 47.10 -2.07
C TRP A 1178 6.53 46.76 -3.49
N MET A 1179 7.80 46.99 -3.79
CA MET A 1179 8.42 46.72 -5.08
C MET A 1179 9.66 45.83 -4.90
N ASN A 1180 9.88 44.95 -5.86
CA ASN A 1180 11.09 44.15 -5.93
C ASN A 1180 12.31 45.03 -6.24
N HIS A 1181 13.50 44.63 -5.78
CA HIS A 1181 14.75 45.25 -6.22
C HIS A 1181 14.97 44.99 -7.72
N LYS A 1182 15.66 45.92 -8.41
CA LYS A 1182 16.16 45.66 -9.76
C LYS A 1182 17.17 44.51 -9.68
N LEU A 1183 16.94 43.46 -10.45
CA LEU A 1183 17.81 42.27 -10.52
C LEU A 1183 18.83 42.36 -11.66
N PHE A 1184 18.68 43.36 -12.52
CA PHE A 1184 19.51 43.61 -13.69
C PHE A 1184 19.96 45.06 -13.70
N ASP A 1185 21.20 45.29 -14.09
CA ASP A 1185 21.68 46.63 -14.45
C ASP A 1185 21.22 47.01 -15.87
N GLU A 1186 21.60 48.20 -16.33
CA GLU A 1186 21.26 48.70 -17.68
C GLU A 1186 21.90 47.88 -18.82
N LYS A 1187 22.92 47.07 -18.50
CA LYS A 1187 23.60 46.15 -19.42
C LYS A 1187 23.09 44.71 -19.30
N PHE A 1188 22.01 44.48 -18.55
CA PHE A 1188 21.46 43.14 -18.25
C PHE A 1188 22.40 42.20 -17.46
N ASN A 1189 23.40 42.71 -16.76
CA ASN A 1189 24.19 41.93 -15.81
C ASN A 1189 23.41 41.71 -14.51
N PHE A 1190 23.63 40.57 -13.86
CA PHE A 1190 22.98 40.25 -12.58
C PHE A 1190 23.48 41.13 -11.45
N LEU A 1191 22.53 41.82 -10.82
CA LEU A 1191 22.73 42.42 -9.50
C LEU A 1191 22.37 41.35 -8.46
N TYR A 1192 23.38 40.57 -8.04
CA TYR A 1192 23.18 39.61 -6.95
C TYR A 1192 22.84 40.39 -5.67
N PRO A 1193 21.65 40.17 -5.08
CA PRO A 1193 21.35 40.82 -3.82
C PRO A 1193 22.29 40.30 -2.73
N GLU A 1194 23.07 41.18 -2.11
CA GLU A 1194 23.74 40.84 -0.86
C GLU A 1194 22.67 40.60 0.21
N LEU A 1195 22.80 39.55 1.04
CA LEU A 1195 21.92 39.33 2.20
C LEU A 1195 22.16 40.36 3.34
N LYS A 1196 22.82 41.50 3.06
CA LYS A 1196 23.32 42.44 4.08
C LYS A 1196 22.21 43.18 4.82
N ILE A 1197 22.43 43.27 6.13
CA ILE A 1197 21.82 44.18 7.10
C ILE A 1197 22.12 45.62 6.69
N THR A 1198 21.10 46.43 6.40
CA THR A 1198 21.18 47.86 6.77
C THR A 1198 21.16 47.91 8.29
N LYS A 1199 22.27 48.33 8.92
CA LYS A 1199 22.18 48.85 10.29
C LYS A 1199 21.16 49.98 10.20
N VAL A 1200 20.05 49.84 10.92
CA VAL A 1200 19.11 50.95 11.15
C VAL A 1200 19.86 52.04 11.90
#